data_AF-A0A5E7NH93-F1
#
_entry.id   AF-A0A5E7NH93-F1
#
_cell.length_a   1.000
_cell.length_b   1.000
_cell.length_c   1.000
_cell.angle_alpha   90.00
_cell.angle_beta   90.00
_cell.angle_gamma   90.00
#
_symmetry.space_group_name_H-M   'P 1'
#
loop_
_entity.id
_entity.type
_entity.pdbx_description
1 polymer ?
#
loop_
_entity_poly.entity_id
_entity_poly.type
_entity_poly.pdbx_seq_one_letter_code
_entity_poly.pdbx_strand_id
1 'polypeptide(L)'
;MSHVSGRSGRTASSSATFKLPPLSPAFLTEEDAAYWVHTRIPLNPDKEYGSVVLLRPDGKFLATSPIAGEATRFDFGTIVQTDALGGMLHPLGYRCIASVHSHPPLHDQFRNGNRRQDETLLRLFMSFYSGGDFIGDVSARGFFRSAYLSGPDGSLLKYVSSGSPEERDYFLWQQSGGPAGHPAGAYDVMAVINKLATVGELKVIVSNADWGYSVGRVPANWKAGASFSTGVVTELPLMTRVCVNAERAVLAALKSRGAHAAGLLLKKLTGEEYVATHARPAGLAAWDPERIFPVDAQGQLQLPRGYLLEGFYFASRPDPAQFPPAQPWLYENFFTPREIAVAIEANARSKHLAKAGHALSLYMRAQDHAMLKYRFSGDSIEAALSVTQSDGTVGDNGVQARLLAGTLDTRAFVSMLVLAGTLEVVRGSALWAHLGPVDLQWQPFANFPWPRLSGAFLCADDAVRHAHELAGLRRDKPYAGYVFQRSDKRFVVTEPLPGDIDTLSQGRLYPMDNHGRPVFPDDHALHARYVSHIAMSQLLPVDTELFGWAYQEAAVSLQMLSVAEVRQVLLDEIALYVSAAPDSLVRYEVNGSAGSAELARRLGTRQHPGALALELDSGRKRPQDFIREQAAAGRLTVLIDNELWGYRGRVPATWSLRTTPAPSPAPQLPVVQLPPLLYPQPDRDKPILPKPTPLPQPQIPLPPLTLPLPWKRLEGVAFGAIFPSADEAARDRCMGDFRPQGETRAYFGFILRHKSRPEYVATELVPVSDQGKNLFRLDSVFADLPSEPWHALPEGFELHGNFYASHVPVIRRKVRMTGWRITSSRRTT
;
A
#
# COMPACT_ATOMS: atom_id res chain seq x y z
N MET A 1 -58.65 -9.93 0.55
CA MET A 1 -58.39 -8.62 -0.06
C MET A 1 -57.27 -7.94 0.69
N SER A 2 -56.05 -7.96 0.15
CA SER A 2 -54.84 -7.30 0.66
C SER A 2 -54.92 -5.76 0.59
N HIS A 3 -56.04 -5.19 1.03
CA HIS A 3 -56.15 -3.74 1.16
C HIS A 3 -55.49 -3.35 2.47
N VAL A 4 -54.23 -2.92 2.37
CA VAL A 4 -53.63 -2.09 3.40
C VAL A 4 -54.46 -0.80 3.42
N SER A 5 -55.11 -0.49 4.54
CA SER A 5 -55.77 0.81 4.72
C SER A 5 -54.74 1.91 4.51
N GLY A 6 -54.89 2.70 3.43
CA GLY A 6 -53.94 3.75 3.04
C GLY A 6 -53.10 3.50 1.78
N ARG A 7 -53.08 2.28 1.19
CA ARG A 7 -52.47 2.04 -0.14
C ARG A 7 -53.54 2.21 -1.24
N SER A 8 -53.49 3.32 -2.00
CA SER A 8 -54.39 3.58 -3.13
C SER A 8 -53.68 3.34 -4.48
N GLY A 9 -54.41 2.87 -5.48
CA GLY A 9 -53.87 2.44 -6.78
C GLY A 9 -53.12 3.51 -7.60
N ARG A 10 -52.38 3.02 -8.60
CA ARG A 10 -51.55 3.79 -9.54
C ARG A 10 -52.39 4.78 -10.35
N THR A 11 -52.33 6.07 -10.02
CA THR A 11 -52.92 7.15 -10.82
C THR A 11 -51.83 8.12 -11.20
N ALA A 12 -51.72 8.43 -12.51
CA ALA A 12 -50.82 9.43 -13.06
C ALA A 12 -51.53 10.79 -13.13
N SER A 13 -51.04 11.80 -12.40
CA SER A 13 -51.55 13.17 -12.50
C SER A 13 -50.40 14.12 -12.81
N SER A 14 -50.46 14.87 -13.92
CA SER A 14 -49.34 15.71 -14.35
C SER A 14 -49.16 16.95 -13.48
N SER A 15 -47.95 17.21 -12.98
CA SER A 15 -47.55 18.51 -12.42
C SER A 15 -46.70 19.33 -13.41
N ALA A 16 -46.68 20.65 -13.23
CA ALA A 16 -46.31 21.66 -14.23
C ALA A 16 -44.82 21.77 -14.63
N THR A 17 -43.94 20.86 -14.24
CA THR A 17 -42.55 20.81 -14.76
C THR A 17 -42.04 19.37 -14.86
N PHE A 18 -42.29 18.72 -15.99
CA PHE A 18 -41.75 17.40 -16.28
C PHE A 18 -40.24 17.45 -16.54
N LYS A 19 -39.47 16.64 -15.80
CA LYS A 19 -38.06 16.38 -16.09
C LYS A 19 -37.76 14.90 -15.83
N LEU A 20 -37.34 14.19 -16.85
CA LEU A 20 -36.93 12.79 -16.72
C LEU A 20 -35.78 12.69 -15.70
N PRO A 21 -35.86 11.81 -14.68
CA PRO A 21 -34.78 11.63 -13.72
C PRO A 21 -33.47 11.20 -14.42
N PRO A 22 -32.30 11.36 -13.76
CA PRO A 22 -31.03 10.90 -14.30
C PRO A 22 -31.09 9.43 -14.74
N LEU A 23 -30.51 9.11 -15.90
CA LEU A 23 -30.54 7.77 -16.44
C LEU A 23 -29.34 6.95 -15.97
N SER A 24 -29.56 5.66 -15.80
CA SER A 24 -28.51 4.67 -15.57
C SER A 24 -27.58 4.54 -16.79
N PRO A 25 -26.43 3.86 -16.63
CA PRO A 25 -25.74 3.25 -17.76
C PRO A 25 -26.63 2.26 -18.52
N ALA A 26 -26.18 1.81 -19.69
CA ALA A 26 -26.90 0.83 -20.51
C ALA A 26 -26.71 -0.61 -20.01
N PHE A 27 -27.73 -1.45 -20.19
CA PHE A 27 -27.77 -2.87 -19.82
C PHE A 27 -28.23 -3.75 -20.99
N LEU A 28 -27.93 -5.05 -20.90
CA LEU A 28 -28.33 -6.04 -21.91
C LEU A 28 -29.76 -6.51 -21.73
N THR A 29 -30.23 -6.58 -20.49
CA THR A 29 -31.60 -7.03 -20.19
C THR A 29 -32.37 -5.99 -19.36
N GLU A 30 -33.69 -6.11 -19.42
CA GLU A 30 -34.63 -5.39 -18.56
C GLU A 30 -34.39 -5.67 -17.07
N GLU A 31 -34.04 -6.91 -16.73
CA GLU A 31 -33.82 -7.38 -15.36
C GLU A 31 -32.54 -6.79 -14.75
N ASP A 32 -31.47 -6.64 -15.54
CA ASP A 32 -30.25 -5.96 -15.12
C ASP A 32 -30.53 -4.49 -14.76
N ALA A 33 -31.36 -3.82 -15.57
CA ALA A 33 -31.75 -2.43 -15.34
C ALA A 33 -32.63 -2.30 -14.08
N ALA A 34 -33.58 -3.22 -13.87
CA ALA A 34 -34.39 -3.26 -12.66
C ALA A 34 -33.55 -3.57 -11.41
N TYR A 35 -32.58 -4.49 -11.51
CA TYR A 35 -31.65 -4.78 -10.43
C TYR A 35 -30.77 -3.57 -10.08
N TRP A 36 -30.33 -2.80 -11.08
CA TRP A 36 -29.62 -1.53 -10.86
C TRP A 36 -30.47 -0.53 -10.06
N VAL A 37 -31.78 -0.46 -10.29
CA VAL A 37 -32.70 0.37 -9.50
C VAL A 37 -32.80 -0.18 -8.07
N HIS A 38 -33.05 -1.49 -7.92
CA HIS A 38 -33.16 -2.17 -6.64
C HIS A 38 -31.98 -1.88 -5.71
N THR A 39 -30.75 -1.94 -6.24
CA THR A 39 -29.52 -1.66 -5.46
C THR A 39 -29.34 -0.19 -5.05
N ARG A 40 -30.16 0.73 -5.56
CA ARG A 40 -30.11 2.18 -5.28
C ARG A 40 -31.24 2.67 -4.42
N ILE A 41 -32.27 1.87 -4.20
CA ILE A 41 -33.30 2.16 -3.20
C ILE A 41 -32.62 2.11 -1.82
N PRO A 42 -32.87 3.09 -0.92
CA PRO A 42 -32.29 3.10 0.42
C PRO A 42 -32.61 1.82 1.19
N LEU A 43 -31.72 1.42 2.10
CA LEU A 43 -32.01 0.36 3.06
C LEU A 43 -32.99 0.93 4.09
N ASN A 44 -34.15 0.31 4.26
CA ASN A 44 -35.26 0.76 5.12
C ASN A 44 -35.87 2.11 4.72
N PRO A 45 -36.43 2.24 3.51
CA PRO A 45 -37.05 3.48 3.09
C PRO A 45 -38.34 3.74 3.89
N ASP A 46 -38.62 4.99 4.26
CA ASP A 46 -39.87 5.43 4.89
C ASP A 46 -40.98 5.75 3.86
N LYS A 47 -40.63 5.72 2.57
CA LYS A 47 -41.46 6.04 1.42
C LYS A 47 -41.36 4.97 0.35
N GLU A 48 -42.34 4.93 -0.54
CA GLU A 48 -42.21 4.19 -1.79
C GLU A 48 -41.27 4.93 -2.74
N TYR A 49 -40.43 4.19 -3.45
CA TYR A 49 -39.59 4.71 -4.51
C TYR A 49 -40.06 4.15 -5.83
N GLY A 50 -39.97 4.94 -6.90
CA GLY A 50 -40.36 4.53 -8.24
C GLY A 50 -39.31 4.86 -9.29
N SER A 51 -39.29 4.05 -10.34
CA SER A 51 -38.44 4.18 -11.51
C SER A 51 -39.10 3.52 -12.73
N VAL A 52 -38.68 3.90 -13.94
CA VAL A 52 -39.07 3.25 -15.19
C VAL A 52 -37.86 2.69 -15.91
N VAL A 53 -38.03 1.50 -16.48
CA VAL A 53 -37.06 0.92 -17.42
C VAL A 53 -37.42 1.38 -18.83
N LEU A 54 -36.40 1.84 -19.55
CA LEU A 54 -36.48 2.40 -20.89
C LEU A 54 -35.71 1.50 -21.87
N LEU A 55 -36.31 1.21 -23.02
CA LEU A 55 -35.68 0.58 -24.16
C LEU A 55 -35.18 1.65 -25.13
N ARG A 56 -33.89 1.57 -25.49
CA ARG A 56 -33.25 2.40 -26.51
C ARG A 56 -33.44 1.81 -27.91
N PRO A 57 -33.27 2.61 -28.99
CA PRO A 57 -33.34 2.13 -30.37
C PRO A 57 -32.30 1.07 -30.72
N ASP A 58 -31.15 1.06 -30.03
CA ASP A 58 -30.09 0.05 -30.20
C ASP A 58 -30.35 -1.26 -29.42
N GLY A 59 -31.53 -1.40 -28.82
CA GLY A 59 -31.96 -2.59 -28.10
C GLY A 59 -31.46 -2.70 -26.66
N LYS A 60 -30.71 -1.70 -26.16
CA LYS A 60 -30.21 -1.69 -24.77
C LYS A 60 -31.22 -1.09 -23.80
N PHE A 61 -31.14 -1.52 -22.55
CA PHE A 61 -32.02 -1.06 -21.49
C PHE A 61 -31.34 0.01 -20.63
N LEU A 62 -32.12 0.98 -20.17
CA LEU A 62 -31.73 1.99 -19.19
C LEU A 62 -32.80 2.00 -18.09
N ALA A 63 -32.49 2.54 -16.93
CA ALA A 63 -33.46 2.86 -15.90
C ALA A 63 -33.31 4.31 -15.45
N THR A 64 -34.40 4.94 -15.06
CA THR A 64 -34.32 6.21 -14.32
C THR A 64 -33.76 5.97 -12.91
N SER A 65 -33.04 6.92 -12.34
CA SER A 65 -32.73 6.90 -10.91
C SER A 65 -34.03 6.82 -10.10
N PRO A 66 -34.10 5.95 -9.07
CA PRO A 66 -35.30 5.86 -8.24
C PRO A 66 -35.54 7.19 -7.53
N ILE A 67 -36.77 7.69 -7.59
CA ILE A 67 -37.21 8.90 -6.88
C ILE A 67 -38.22 8.52 -5.79
N ALA A 68 -38.24 9.28 -4.70
CA ALA A 68 -39.18 9.06 -3.61
C ALA A 68 -40.59 9.57 -3.98
N GLY A 69 -41.61 8.78 -3.67
CA GLY A 69 -43.01 9.15 -3.70
C GLY A 69 -43.55 9.41 -2.30
N GLU A 70 -44.74 8.88 -2.02
CA GLU A 70 -45.42 8.96 -0.73
C GLU A 70 -45.14 7.73 0.15
N ALA A 71 -45.64 7.72 1.38
CA ALA A 71 -45.41 6.63 2.34
C ALA A 71 -45.99 5.27 1.87
N THR A 72 -47.09 5.29 1.13
CA THR A 72 -47.85 4.08 0.75
C THR A 72 -48.34 4.14 -0.70
N ARG A 73 -47.70 5.01 -1.51
CA ARG A 73 -48.05 5.20 -2.91
C ARG A 73 -46.90 5.81 -3.69
N PHE A 74 -46.74 5.34 -4.94
CA PHE A 74 -45.92 6.00 -5.95
C PHE A 74 -46.76 6.45 -7.16
N ASP A 75 -46.66 7.74 -7.53
CA ASP A 75 -47.28 8.30 -8.73
C ASP A 75 -46.28 8.31 -9.90
N PHE A 76 -46.50 7.46 -10.91
CA PHE A 76 -45.66 7.39 -12.11
C PHE A 76 -45.76 8.63 -13.03
N GLY A 77 -46.79 9.47 -12.88
CA GLY A 77 -46.90 10.78 -13.54
C GLY A 77 -45.78 11.75 -13.14
N THR A 78 -45.08 11.46 -12.04
CA THR A 78 -43.87 12.19 -11.64
C THR A 78 -42.64 11.85 -12.50
N ILE A 79 -42.67 10.72 -13.23
CA ILE A 79 -41.58 10.23 -14.09
C ILE A 79 -41.97 10.23 -15.57
N VAL A 80 -43.24 10.02 -15.89
CA VAL A 80 -43.77 9.84 -17.25
C VAL A 80 -44.81 10.92 -17.55
N GLN A 81 -44.67 11.62 -18.68
CA GLN A 81 -45.68 12.59 -19.12
C GLN A 81 -46.97 11.89 -19.50
N THR A 82 -48.09 12.60 -19.33
CA THR A 82 -49.39 12.20 -19.86
C THR A 82 -49.85 13.17 -20.94
N ASP A 83 -50.57 12.67 -21.94
CA ASP A 83 -51.28 13.51 -22.91
C ASP A 83 -52.53 14.15 -22.28
N ALA A 84 -53.26 14.94 -23.08
CA ALA A 84 -54.48 15.62 -22.66
C ALA A 84 -55.63 14.67 -22.26
N LEU A 85 -55.55 13.38 -22.64
CA LEU A 85 -56.52 12.35 -22.29
C LEU A 85 -56.05 11.49 -21.10
N GLY A 86 -54.91 11.83 -20.49
CA GLY A 86 -54.31 11.07 -19.39
C GLY A 86 -53.51 9.84 -19.83
N GLY A 87 -53.29 9.65 -21.13
CA GLY A 87 -52.49 8.56 -21.68
C GLY A 87 -51.00 8.80 -21.46
N MET A 88 -50.27 7.80 -20.96
CA MET A 88 -48.83 7.91 -20.74
C MET A 88 -48.06 8.02 -22.06
N LEU A 89 -47.08 8.92 -22.10
CA LEU A 89 -46.24 9.21 -23.26
C LEU A 89 -44.82 8.67 -23.07
N HIS A 90 -44.28 8.02 -24.09
CA HIS A 90 -42.88 7.61 -24.10
C HIS A 90 -41.96 8.83 -24.29
N PRO A 91 -40.85 8.95 -23.53
CA PRO A 91 -39.85 9.99 -23.75
C PRO A 91 -39.23 9.91 -25.15
N LEU A 92 -38.91 11.06 -25.75
CA LEU A 92 -38.31 11.11 -27.10
C LEU A 92 -37.06 10.23 -27.20
N GLY A 93 -37.04 9.32 -28.17
CA GLY A 93 -35.93 8.40 -28.42
C GLY A 93 -35.90 7.17 -27.51
N TYR A 94 -36.89 6.98 -26.65
CA TYR A 94 -36.99 5.83 -25.76
C TYR A 94 -38.39 5.21 -25.79
N ARG A 95 -38.52 3.96 -25.35
CA ARG A 95 -39.80 3.34 -25.02
C ARG A 95 -39.78 2.90 -23.57
N CYS A 96 -40.74 3.35 -22.78
CA CYS A 96 -40.96 2.76 -21.46
C CYS A 96 -41.42 1.32 -21.66
N ILE A 97 -40.80 0.38 -20.94
CA ILE A 97 -41.09 -1.05 -21.08
C ILE A 97 -41.38 -1.73 -19.75
N ALA A 98 -40.87 -1.21 -18.63
CA ALA A 98 -41.21 -1.73 -17.31
C ALA A 98 -41.35 -0.62 -16.26
N SER A 99 -42.21 -0.87 -15.27
CA SER A 99 -42.29 -0.09 -14.04
C SER A 99 -41.43 -0.76 -12.96
N VAL A 100 -40.79 0.02 -12.10
CA VAL A 100 -40.12 -0.47 -10.89
C VAL A 100 -40.60 0.36 -9.72
N HIS A 101 -41.06 -0.28 -8.65
CA HIS A 101 -41.42 0.42 -7.42
C HIS A 101 -40.99 -0.37 -6.19
N SER A 102 -41.01 0.26 -5.01
CA SER A 102 -40.63 -0.36 -3.75
C SER A 102 -41.67 -0.17 -2.67
N HIS A 103 -41.71 -1.09 -1.71
CA HIS A 103 -42.49 -0.93 -0.48
C HIS A 103 -41.60 -0.58 0.72
N PRO A 104 -42.04 0.31 1.62
CA PRO A 104 -41.36 0.55 2.89
C PRO A 104 -41.62 -0.57 3.92
N PRO A 105 -40.71 -0.78 4.90
CA PRO A 105 -40.83 -1.80 5.93
C PRO A 105 -41.77 -1.33 7.06
N LEU A 106 -43.08 -1.22 6.79
CA LEU A 106 -44.10 -0.77 7.75
C LEU A 106 -44.43 -1.79 8.88
N HIS A 107 -43.45 -2.57 9.35
CA HIS A 107 -43.63 -3.75 10.20
C HIS A 107 -44.38 -3.45 11.52
N ASP A 108 -44.03 -2.36 12.20
CA ASP A 108 -44.60 -2.01 13.51
C ASP A 108 -46.07 -1.57 13.43
N GLN A 109 -46.48 -0.97 12.31
CA GLN A 109 -47.87 -0.56 12.07
C GLN A 109 -48.78 -1.79 11.87
N PHE A 110 -48.28 -2.86 11.25
CA PHE A 110 -49.04 -4.09 11.03
C PHE A 110 -49.00 -5.07 12.21
N ARG A 111 -47.87 -5.16 12.93
CA ARG A 111 -47.72 -6.03 14.11
C ARG A 111 -48.73 -5.70 15.22
N ASN A 112 -49.05 -4.42 15.39
CA ASN A 112 -50.02 -3.96 16.39
C ASN A 112 -51.47 -4.34 16.06
N GLY A 113 -51.81 -4.54 14.78
CA GLY A 113 -53.13 -4.98 14.33
C GLY A 113 -53.32 -6.50 14.27
N ASN A 114 -52.23 -7.29 14.13
CA ASN A 114 -52.26 -8.74 13.85
C ASN A 114 -51.28 -9.55 14.73
N ARG A 115 -51.52 -9.62 16.04
CA ARG A 115 -50.63 -10.26 17.04
C ARG A 115 -50.48 -11.80 16.97
N ARG A 116 -51.07 -12.50 15.99
CA ARG A 116 -51.11 -13.99 15.91
C ARG A 116 -50.70 -14.60 14.56
N GLN A 117 -50.00 -13.87 13.68
CA GLN A 117 -49.64 -14.37 12.34
C GLN A 117 -48.20 -14.90 12.25
N ASP A 118 -48.00 -15.88 11.37
CA ASP A 118 -46.68 -16.38 10.94
C ASP A 118 -45.84 -15.22 10.38
N GLU A 119 -44.67 -14.97 10.98
CA GLU A 119 -43.80 -13.85 10.59
C GLU A 119 -43.34 -13.93 9.13
N THR A 120 -43.19 -15.13 8.57
CA THR A 120 -42.83 -15.36 7.17
C THR A 120 -43.92 -14.85 6.24
N LEU A 121 -45.17 -15.19 6.54
CA LEU A 121 -46.33 -14.74 5.76
C LEU A 121 -46.51 -13.21 5.86
N LEU A 122 -46.22 -12.61 7.03
CA LEU A 122 -46.26 -11.17 7.19
C LEU A 122 -45.18 -10.46 6.34
N ARG A 123 -43.93 -10.95 6.33
CA ARG A 123 -42.85 -10.39 5.51
C ARG A 123 -43.15 -10.52 4.01
N LEU A 124 -43.65 -11.68 3.58
CA LEU A 124 -44.10 -11.90 2.21
C LEU A 124 -45.22 -10.93 1.84
N PHE A 125 -46.22 -10.75 2.71
CA PHE A 125 -47.32 -9.82 2.46
C PHE A 125 -46.85 -8.39 2.25
N MET A 126 -45.88 -7.93 3.05
CA MET A 126 -45.33 -6.58 2.93
C MET A 126 -44.46 -6.39 1.68
N SER A 127 -43.80 -7.46 1.24
CA SER A 127 -42.84 -7.48 0.14
C SER A 127 -43.44 -7.94 -1.19
N PHE A 128 -44.76 -8.12 -1.26
CA PHE A 128 -45.47 -8.58 -2.45
C PHE A 128 -46.45 -7.52 -3.00
N TYR A 129 -46.88 -7.71 -4.25
CA TYR A 129 -47.82 -6.82 -4.95
C TYR A 129 -49.14 -6.70 -4.16
N SER A 130 -49.57 -5.46 -3.90
CA SER A 130 -50.90 -5.17 -3.36
C SER A 130 -51.97 -5.35 -4.44
N GLY A 131 -53.25 -5.38 -4.04
CA GLY A 131 -54.36 -5.38 -5.01
C GLY A 131 -54.34 -4.14 -5.92
N GLY A 132 -53.96 -2.98 -5.38
CA GLY A 132 -53.80 -1.74 -6.13
C GLY A 132 -52.66 -1.80 -7.15
N ASP A 133 -51.56 -2.47 -6.80
CA ASP A 133 -50.45 -2.71 -7.72
C ASP A 133 -50.91 -3.63 -8.85
N PHE A 134 -51.51 -4.77 -8.54
CA PHE A 134 -52.00 -5.69 -9.57
C PHE A 134 -52.98 -5.01 -10.55
N ILE A 135 -53.97 -4.25 -10.05
CA ILE A 135 -54.90 -3.47 -10.89
C ILE A 135 -54.14 -2.48 -11.78
N GLY A 136 -53.18 -1.75 -11.20
CA GLY A 136 -52.37 -0.79 -11.94
C GLY A 136 -51.52 -1.44 -13.03
N ASP A 137 -50.92 -2.60 -12.76
CA ASP A 137 -50.04 -3.31 -13.70
C ASP A 137 -50.82 -3.86 -14.89
N VAL A 138 -51.97 -4.48 -14.63
CA VAL A 138 -52.84 -5.01 -15.70
C VAL A 138 -53.48 -3.88 -16.52
N SER A 139 -53.81 -2.75 -15.89
CA SER A 139 -54.34 -1.56 -16.59
C SER A 139 -53.28 -0.91 -17.48
N ALA A 140 -52.04 -0.85 -17.01
CA ALA A 140 -50.93 -0.23 -17.71
C ALA A 140 -50.20 -1.17 -18.68
N ARG A 141 -50.66 -2.43 -18.87
CA ARG A 141 -49.96 -3.46 -19.65
C ARG A 141 -49.58 -3.07 -21.09
N GLY A 142 -50.36 -2.18 -21.69
CA GLY A 142 -50.11 -1.67 -23.05
C GLY A 142 -48.92 -0.69 -23.12
N PHE A 143 -48.53 -0.10 -21.98
CA PHE A 143 -47.43 0.85 -21.85
C PHE A 143 -46.23 0.24 -21.12
N PHE A 144 -46.46 -0.42 -19.99
CA PHE A 144 -45.47 -1.22 -19.27
C PHE A 144 -45.74 -2.69 -19.53
N ARG A 145 -44.83 -3.37 -20.23
CA ARG A 145 -44.93 -4.81 -20.47
C ARG A 145 -44.81 -5.61 -19.17
N SER A 146 -43.99 -5.13 -18.25
CA SER A 146 -43.65 -5.80 -17.00
C SER A 146 -43.60 -4.81 -15.84
N ALA A 147 -43.76 -5.37 -14.65
CA ALA A 147 -43.73 -4.65 -13.40
C ALA A 147 -42.71 -5.29 -12.47
N TYR A 148 -41.91 -4.47 -11.81
CA TYR A 148 -40.94 -4.90 -10.82
C TYR A 148 -41.30 -4.32 -9.45
N LEU A 149 -41.15 -5.14 -8.42
CA LEU A 149 -41.32 -4.78 -7.03
C LEU A 149 -40.05 -5.09 -6.26
N SER A 150 -39.46 -4.05 -5.67
CA SER A 150 -38.36 -4.14 -4.71
C SER A 150 -38.93 -4.24 -3.30
N GLY A 151 -38.85 -5.43 -2.72
CA GLY A 151 -39.32 -5.70 -1.36
C GLY A 151 -38.39 -5.10 -0.28
N PRO A 152 -38.94 -4.67 0.87
CA PRO A 152 -38.14 -4.24 2.02
C PRO A 152 -37.33 -5.38 2.65
N ASP A 153 -37.68 -6.63 2.34
CA ASP A 153 -36.96 -7.86 2.70
C ASP A 153 -35.75 -8.16 1.80
N GLY A 154 -35.43 -7.25 0.87
CA GLY A 154 -34.34 -7.41 -0.09
C GLY A 154 -34.69 -8.25 -1.33
N SER A 155 -35.93 -8.71 -1.47
CA SER A 155 -36.37 -9.41 -2.68
C SER A 155 -36.58 -8.44 -3.86
N LEU A 156 -36.40 -8.96 -5.07
CA LEU A 156 -36.78 -8.27 -6.30
C LEU A 156 -37.66 -9.21 -7.11
N LEU A 157 -38.92 -8.82 -7.30
CA LEU A 157 -39.93 -9.61 -7.99
C LEU A 157 -40.27 -8.98 -9.33
N LYS A 158 -40.67 -9.81 -10.28
CA LYS A 158 -41.18 -9.38 -11.59
C LYS A 158 -42.54 -10.00 -11.84
N TYR A 159 -43.48 -9.21 -12.31
CA TYR A 159 -44.77 -9.64 -12.81
C TYR A 159 -44.93 -9.23 -14.27
N VAL A 160 -45.34 -10.17 -15.13
CA VAL A 160 -45.72 -9.90 -16.51
C VAL A 160 -47.19 -10.27 -16.68
N SER A 161 -48.00 -9.28 -17.08
CA SER A 161 -49.41 -9.51 -17.36
C SER A 161 -49.57 -10.39 -18.59
N SER A 162 -50.34 -11.47 -18.47
CA SER A 162 -50.57 -12.41 -19.57
C SER A 162 -51.58 -11.90 -20.59
N GLY A 163 -52.51 -11.03 -20.16
CA GLY A 163 -53.68 -10.62 -20.93
C GLY A 163 -54.72 -11.72 -21.07
N SER A 164 -54.61 -12.83 -20.33
CA SER A 164 -55.54 -13.96 -20.43
C SER A 164 -56.92 -13.62 -19.87
N PRO A 165 -57.99 -14.33 -20.30
CA PRO A 165 -59.32 -14.19 -19.71
C PRO A 165 -59.32 -14.37 -18.19
N GLU A 166 -58.56 -15.34 -17.68
CA GLU A 166 -58.47 -15.63 -16.23
C GLU A 166 -57.81 -14.50 -15.45
N GLU A 167 -56.81 -13.82 -16.05
CA GLU A 167 -56.22 -12.61 -15.48
C GLU A 167 -57.24 -11.46 -15.46
N ARG A 168 -58.01 -11.32 -16.55
CA ARG A 168 -59.03 -10.28 -16.65
C ARG A 168 -60.18 -10.49 -15.65
N ASP A 169 -60.62 -11.72 -15.44
CA ASP A 169 -61.63 -12.05 -14.43
C ASP A 169 -61.12 -11.72 -13.02
N TYR A 170 -59.86 -12.04 -12.73
CA TYR A 170 -59.26 -11.70 -11.45
C TYR A 170 -59.08 -10.18 -11.28
N PHE A 171 -58.74 -9.47 -12.35
CA PHE A 171 -58.71 -8.00 -12.39
C PHE A 171 -60.07 -7.38 -12.08
N LEU A 172 -61.13 -7.84 -12.74
CA LEU A 172 -62.50 -7.36 -12.50
C LEU A 172 -62.96 -7.70 -11.08
N TRP A 173 -62.62 -8.89 -10.58
CA TRP A 173 -62.90 -9.30 -9.20
C TRP A 173 -62.21 -8.39 -8.17
N GLN A 174 -60.94 -8.01 -8.39
CA GLN A 174 -60.23 -7.05 -7.54
C GLN A 174 -60.83 -5.64 -7.64
N GLN A 175 -61.19 -5.19 -8.85
CA GLN A 175 -61.78 -3.87 -9.09
C GLN A 175 -63.18 -3.72 -8.44
N SER A 176 -63.95 -4.80 -8.38
CA SER A 176 -65.34 -4.78 -7.89
C SER A 176 -65.45 -4.74 -6.36
N GLY A 177 -64.34 -4.91 -5.62
CA GLY A 177 -64.37 -5.06 -4.16
C GLY A 177 -65.13 -6.33 -3.76
N GLY A 178 -64.42 -7.45 -3.72
CA GLY A 178 -64.95 -8.82 -3.57
C GLY A 178 -66.00 -9.00 -2.46
N PRO A 179 -66.75 -10.13 -2.49
CA PRO A 179 -68.05 -10.25 -1.80
C PRO A 179 -68.02 -9.85 -0.32
N ALA A 180 -69.04 -9.12 0.11
CA ALA A 180 -69.27 -8.73 1.49
C ALA A 180 -69.39 -10.00 2.38
N GLY A 181 -68.48 -10.19 3.33
CA GLY A 181 -68.54 -11.30 4.29
C GLY A 181 -67.22 -11.83 4.84
N HIS A 182 -66.06 -11.46 4.29
CA HIS A 182 -64.77 -11.87 4.86
C HIS A 182 -64.21 -10.81 5.84
N PRO A 183 -64.02 -11.14 7.13
CA PRO A 183 -63.55 -10.19 8.13
C PRO A 183 -62.12 -9.70 7.83
N ALA A 184 -61.88 -8.42 8.11
CA ALA A 184 -60.69 -7.63 7.76
C ALA A 184 -59.38 -8.02 8.51
N GLY A 185 -59.15 -9.30 8.84
CA GLY A 185 -58.02 -9.73 9.69
C GLY A 185 -57.26 -10.99 9.24
N ALA A 186 -57.70 -11.73 8.22
CA ALA A 186 -57.00 -12.92 7.72
C ALA A 186 -57.01 -12.94 6.19
N TYR A 187 -56.05 -12.25 5.58
CA TYR A 187 -55.85 -12.29 4.14
C TYR A 187 -54.73 -13.25 3.81
N ASP A 188 -55.06 -14.29 3.06
CA ASP A 188 -54.12 -15.33 2.66
C ASP A 188 -53.19 -14.81 1.55
N VAL A 189 -52.03 -14.30 1.94
CA VAL A 189 -50.96 -13.87 1.02
C VAL A 189 -50.55 -15.00 0.06
N MET A 190 -50.58 -16.26 0.51
CA MET A 190 -50.22 -17.40 -0.31
C MET A 190 -51.23 -17.59 -1.44
N ALA A 191 -52.53 -17.42 -1.16
CA ALA A 191 -53.55 -17.45 -2.20
C ALA A 191 -53.32 -16.37 -3.27
N VAL A 192 -52.86 -15.18 -2.88
CA VAL A 192 -52.56 -14.09 -3.82
C VAL A 192 -51.33 -14.40 -4.66
N ILE A 193 -50.22 -14.84 -4.03
CA ILE A 193 -48.99 -15.22 -4.73
C ILE A 193 -49.28 -16.33 -5.76
N ASN A 194 -49.96 -17.39 -5.33
CA ASN A 194 -50.31 -18.52 -6.19
C ASN A 194 -51.27 -18.10 -7.31
N LYS A 195 -52.20 -17.19 -7.04
CA LYS A 195 -53.09 -16.66 -8.07
C LYS A 195 -52.31 -15.87 -9.12
N LEU A 196 -51.42 -14.95 -8.74
CA LEU A 196 -50.57 -14.19 -9.68
C LEU A 196 -49.64 -15.12 -10.48
N ALA A 197 -49.06 -16.14 -9.84
CA ALA A 197 -48.26 -17.16 -10.51
C ALA A 197 -49.08 -18.01 -11.51
N THR A 198 -50.40 -18.12 -11.31
CA THR A 198 -51.31 -18.85 -12.20
C THR A 198 -51.79 -18.01 -13.39
N VAL A 199 -52.20 -16.76 -13.13
CA VAL A 199 -52.84 -15.92 -14.16
C VAL A 199 -51.85 -15.08 -14.97
N GLY A 200 -50.61 -14.93 -14.48
CA GLY A 200 -49.54 -14.21 -15.18
C GLY A 200 -48.21 -14.95 -15.09
N GLU A 201 -47.12 -14.23 -15.38
CA GLU A 201 -45.77 -14.72 -15.13
C GLU A 201 -45.20 -13.99 -13.92
N LEU A 202 -45.14 -14.69 -12.79
CA LEU A 202 -44.48 -14.23 -11.58
C LEU A 202 -43.06 -14.81 -11.50
N LYS A 203 -42.07 -13.96 -11.27
CA LYS A 203 -40.66 -14.33 -11.15
C LYS A 203 -40.00 -13.72 -9.91
N VAL A 204 -39.07 -14.47 -9.33
CA VAL A 204 -38.12 -13.99 -8.32
C VAL A 204 -36.78 -13.75 -8.99
N ILE A 205 -36.30 -12.51 -8.98
CA ILE A 205 -35.02 -12.09 -9.59
C ILE A 205 -33.92 -12.04 -8.52
N VAL A 206 -34.22 -11.46 -7.36
CA VAL A 206 -33.37 -11.50 -6.16
C VAL A 206 -34.16 -12.20 -5.07
N SER A 207 -33.58 -13.27 -4.53
CA SER A 207 -34.24 -14.17 -3.60
C SER A 207 -33.71 -14.01 -2.16
N ASN A 208 -34.49 -14.52 -1.21
CA ASN A 208 -34.15 -14.58 0.21
C ASN A 208 -34.71 -15.88 0.83
N ALA A 209 -34.60 -16.03 2.16
CA ALA A 209 -35.08 -17.22 2.86
C ALA A 209 -36.59 -17.46 2.70
N ASP A 210 -37.40 -16.40 2.63
CA ASP A 210 -38.87 -16.51 2.52
C ASP A 210 -39.30 -17.04 1.15
N TRP A 211 -38.47 -16.81 0.12
CA TRP A 211 -38.60 -17.39 -1.23
C TRP A 211 -37.81 -18.71 -1.41
N GLY A 212 -37.28 -19.30 -0.32
CA GLY A 212 -36.52 -20.55 -0.36
C GLY A 212 -35.21 -20.45 -1.14
N TYR A 213 -34.60 -19.25 -1.20
CA TYR A 213 -33.41 -18.92 -2.00
C TYR A 213 -33.54 -19.26 -3.50
N SER A 214 -34.77 -19.36 -3.98
CA SER A 214 -35.07 -19.72 -5.36
C SER A 214 -35.21 -18.49 -6.26
N VAL A 215 -34.68 -18.59 -7.47
CA VAL A 215 -34.80 -17.59 -8.55
C VAL A 215 -35.51 -18.19 -9.76
N GLY A 216 -36.11 -17.33 -10.58
CA GLY A 216 -36.86 -17.72 -11.78
C GLY A 216 -38.38 -17.73 -11.55
N ARG A 217 -39.10 -18.41 -12.46
CA ARG A 217 -40.58 -18.46 -12.45
C ARG A 217 -41.14 -19.19 -11.24
N VAL A 218 -42.06 -18.53 -10.53
CA VAL A 218 -42.74 -19.08 -9.36
C VAL A 218 -43.81 -20.10 -9.81
N PRO A 219 -43.79 -21.34 -9.31
CA PRO A 219 -44.85 -22.32 -9.57
C PRO A 219 -46.21 -21.89 -8.99
N ALA A 220 -47.30 -22.22 -9.69
CA ALA A 220 -48.68 -21.91 -9.25
C ALA A 220 -49.06 -22.52 -7.88
N ASN A 221 -48.38 -23.58 -7.47
CA ASN A 221 -48.61 -24.31 -6.21
C ASN A 221 -47.49 -24.09 -5.18
N TRP A 222 -46.70 -23.02 -5.33
CA TRP A 222 -45.58 -22.71 -4.44
C TRP A 222 -46.03 -22.49 -2.98
N LYS A 223 -45.10 -22.72 -2.04
CA LYS A 223 -45.31 -22.58 -0.60
C LYS A 223 -44.21 -21.73 0.02
N ALA A 224 -44.56 -20.86 0.98
CA ALA A 224 -43.61 -20.02 1.69
C ALA A 224 -42.40 -20.80 2.22
N GLY A 225 -41.20 -20.27 2.01
CA GLY A 225 -39.92 -20.88 2.40
C GLY A 225 -39.51 -22.12 1.58
N ALA A 226 -40.37 -22.68 0.73
CA ALA A 226 -40.03 -23.84 -0.08
C ALA A 226 -39.16 -23.43 -1.28
N SER A 227 -38.06 -24.16 -1.50
CA SER A 227 -37.27 -24.01 -2.71
C SER A 227 -38.04 -24.53 -3.93
N PHE A 228 -38.00 -23.78 -5.03
CA PHE A 228 -38.51 -24.18 -6.35
C PHE A 228 -37.43 -24.11 -7.44
N SER A 229 -36.22 -23.65 -7.13
CA SER A 229 -35.07 -23.80 -8.02
C SER A 229 -34.55 -25.23 -7.92
N THR A 230 -34.56 -25.95 -9.04
CA THR A 230 -34.13 -27.37 -9.12
C THR A 230 -32.61 -27.54 -9.27
N GLY A 231 -31.85 -26.44 -9.21
CA GLY A 231 -30.41 -26.41 -9.50
C GLY A 231 -30.08 -26.32 -11.00
N VAL A 232 -31.07 -26.49 -11.88
CA VAL A 232 -30.92 -26.28 -13.33
C VAL A 232 -31.02 -24.80 -13.63
N VAL A 233 -30.04 -24.26 -14.37
CA VAL A 233 -30.08 -22.88 -14.85
C VAL A 233 -31.02 -22.77 -16.04
N THR A 234 -32.11 -22.03 -15.88
CA THR A 234 -33.14 -21.85 -16.92
C THR A 234 -33.17 -20.46 -17.54
N GLU A 235 -32.46 -19.50 -16.93
CA GLU A 235 -32.47 -18.08 -17.33
C GLU A 235 -31.05 -17.51 -17.31
N LEU A 236 -30.84 -16.43 -18.07
CA LEU A 236 -29.55 -15.73 -18.05
C LEU A 236 -29.29 -15.15 -16.65
N PRO A 237 -28.03 -15.20 -16.16
CA PRO A 237 -27.70 -14.57 -14.90
C PRO A 237 -27.74 -13.04 -15.05
N LEU A 238 -27.96 -12.34 -13.94
CA LEU A 238 -27.80 -10.88 -13.93
C LEU A 238 -26.38 -10.49 -14.36
N MET A 239 -26.33 -9.45 -15.18
CA MET A 239 -25.12 -8.87 -15.74
C MET A 239 -24.92 -7.45 -15.24
N THR A 240 -23.65 -7.06 -15.20
CA THR A 240 -23.27 -5.67 -15.02
C THR A 240 -23.69 -4.80 -16.21
N ARG A 241 -23.61 -3.49 -16.03
CA ARG A 241 -23.75 -2.51 -17.13
C ARG A 241 -22.79 -2.80 -18.28
N VAL A 242 -23.21 -2.43 -19.50
CA VAL A 242 -22.35 -2.44 -20.69
C VAL A 242 -21.19 -1.46 -20.48
N CYS A 243 -19.97 -1.96 -20.59
CA CYS A 243 -18.73 -1.23 -20.42
C CYS A 243 -17.92 -1.18 -21.71
N VAL A 244 -17.08 -0.15 -21.85
CA VAL A 244 -16.26 0.07 -23.05
C VAL A 244 -14.95 -0.73 -23.06
N ASN A 245 -14.61 -1.40 -21.94
CA ASN A 245 -13.43 -2.26 -21.81
C ASN A 245 -13.63 -3.27 -20.68
N ALA A 246 -12.76 -4.29 -20.65
CA ALA A 246 -12.74 -5.35 -19.65
C ALA A 246 -12.58 -4.82 -18.22
N GLU A 247 -11.63 -3.90 -17.99
CA GLU A 247 -11.35 -3.32 -16.65
C GLU A 247 -12.63 -2.75 -16.01
N ARG A 248 -13.39 -1.96 -16.76
CA ARG A 248 -14.61 -1.33 -16.25
C ARG A 248 -15.73 -2.32 -15.97
N ALA A 249 -15.81 -3.42 -16.74
CA ALA A 249 -16.78 -4.50 -16.51
C ALA A 249 -16.42 -5.28 -15.25
N VAL A 250 -15.15 -5.66 -15.08
CA VAL A 250 -14.65 -6.32 -13.87
C VAL A 250 -14.87 -5.45 -12.62
N LEU A 251 -14.50 -4.17 -12.69
CA LEU A 251 -14.77 -3.22 -11.60
C LEU A 251 -16.26 -2.98 -11.35
N ALA A 252 -17.12 -3.11 -12.37
CA ALA A 252 -18.56 -3.04 -12.18
C ALA A 252 -19.06 -4.22 -11.33
N ALA A 253 -18.58 -5.42 -11.62
CA ALA A 253 -19.01 -6.63 -10.92
C ALA A 253 -18.55 -6.63 -9.46
N LEU A 254 -17.27 -6.31 -9.23
CA LEU A 254 -16.65 -6.29 -7.90
C LEU A 254 -17.13 -5.17 -6.98
N LYS A 255 -17.86 -4.17 -7.49
CA LYS A 255 -18.47 -3.09 -6.69
C LYS A 255 -19.89 -3.38 -6.22
N SER A 256 -20.50 -4.50 -6.63
CA SER A 256 -21.89 -4.80 -6.29
C SER A 256 -22.07 -5.01 -4.77
N ARG A 257 -23.22 -4.65 -4.21
CA ARG A 257 -23.51 -4.87 -2.77
C ARG A 257 -23.49 -6.37 -2.49
N GLY A 258 -22.78 -6.79 -1.43
CA GLY A 258 -22.59 -8.22 -1.13
C GLY A 258 -21.72 -8.96 -2.15
N ALA A 259 -20.97 -8.23 -3.00
CA ALA A 259 -20.14 -8.85 -4.03
C ALA A 259 -19.17 -9.85 -3.41
N HIS A 260 -19.31 -11.08 -3.85
CA HIS A 260 -18.30 -12.09 -3.73
C HIS A 260 -17.11 -11.75 -4.65
N ALA A 261 -16.17 -12.68 -4.84
CA ALA A 261 -14.86 -12.35 -5.36
C ALA A 261 -14.62 -12.71 -6.84
N ALA A 262 -15.47 -13.51 -7.52
CA ALA A 262 -15.13 -14.05 -8.85
C ALA A 262 -16.32 -14.14 -9.83
N GLY A 263 -16.07 -14.21 -11.15
CA GLY A 263 -17.11 -14.43 -12.15
C GLY A 263 -16.60 -14.49 -13.60
N LEU A 264 -17.52 -14.38 -14.55
CA LEU A 264 -17.26 -14.47 -15.99
C LEU A 264 -17.30 -13.09 -16.66
N LEU A 265 -16.42 -12.88 -17.63
CA LEU A 265 -16.36 -11.70 -18.47
C LEU A 265 -16.73 -12.08 -19.91
N LEU A 266 -17.61 -11.28 -20.52
CA LEU A 266 -18.08 -11.48 -21.88
C LEU A 266 -17.77 -10.25 -22.73
N LYS A 267 -17.40 -10.50 -23.98
CA LYS A 267 -17.14 -9.47 -24.99
C LYS A 267 -18.10 -9.63 -26.16
N LYS A 268 -18.59 -8.51 -26.67
CA LYS A 268 -19.42 -8.47 -27.88
C LYS A 268 -18.61 -8.92 -29.10
N LEU A 269 -19.23 -9.71 -29.97
CA LEU A 269 -18.62 -10.23 -31.20
C LEU A 269 -18.05 -9.11 -32.10
N THR A 270 -18.79 -8.00 -32.19
CA THR A 270 -18.46 -6.83 -33.00
C THR A 270 -18.47 -5.57 -32.14
N GLY A 271 -17.31 -4.95 -31.97
CA GLY A 271 -17.10 -3.73 -31.19
C GLY A 271 -16.52 -3.95 -29.79
N GLU A 272 -16.24 -2.84 -29.11
CA GLU A 272 -15.63 -2.82 -27.77
C GLU A 272 -16.71 -2.65 -26.70
N GLU A 273 -17.55 -3.67 -26.54
CA GLU A 273 -18.56 -3.75 -25.48
C GLU A 273 -18.33 -4.98 -24.62
N TYR A 274 -18.30 -4.77 -23.31
CA TYR A 274 -18.00 -5.78 -22.31
C TYR A 274 -19.08 -5.78 -21.23
N VAL A 275 -19.45 -6.98 -20.78
CA VAL A 275 -20.25 -7.18 -19.58
C VAL A 275 -19.63 -8.29 -18.74
N ALA A 276 -19.85 -8.22 -17.44
CA ALA A 276 -19.46 -9.27 -16.52
C ALA A 276 -20.70 -9.79 -15.77
N THR A 277 -20.72 -11.08 -15.45
CA THR A 277 -21.69 -11.63 -14.49
C THR A 277 -21.49 -10.95 -13.13
N HIS A 278 -22.52 -10.85 -12.29
CA HIS A 278 -22.29 -10.44 -10.90
C HIS A 278 -21.40 -11.46 -10.16
N ALA A 279 -20.63 -10.96 -9.19
CA ALA A 279 -19.60 -11.74 -8.53
C ALA A 279 -20.19 -12.83 -7.63
N ARG A 280 -19.57 -14.02 -7.68
CA ARG A 280 -19.89 -15.26 -6.96
C ARG A 280 -18.72 -15.68 -6.05
N PRO A 281 -18.94 -16.55 -5.05
CA PRO A 281 -17.87 -17.05 -4.19
C PRO A 281 -16.70 -17.58 -5.02
N ALA A 282 -15.48 -17.23 -4.64
CA ALA A 282 -14.29 -17.63 -5.41
C ALA A 282 -14.17 -19.16 -5.51
N GLY A 283 -13.65 -19.62 -6.64
CA GLY A 283 -13.43 -21.03 -6.93
C GLY A 283 -13.95 -21.43 -8.30
N LEU A 284 -13.72 -22.69 -8.66
CA LEU A 284 -14.00 -23.21 -10.01
C LEU A 284 -15.46 -23.02 -10.44
N ALA A 285 -16.42 -23.14 -9.51
CA ALA A 285 -17.85 -22.98 -9.82
C ALA A 285 -18.23 -21.55 -10.25
N ALA A 286 -17.46 -20.52 -9.87
CA ALA A 286 -17.69 -19.15 -10.34
C ALA A 286 -17.15 -18.91 -11.77
N TRP A 287 -16.30 -19.81 -12.26
CA TRP A 287 -15.68 -19.79 -13.58
C TRP A 287 -16.19 -20.90 -14.49
N ASP A 288 -17.26 -21.59 -14.10
CA ASP A 288 -17.89 -22.66 -14.85
C ASP A 288 -19.15 -22.13 -15.56
N PRO A 289 -19.10 -21.87 -16.89
CA PRO A 289 -20.23 -21.33 -17.63
C PRO A 289 -21.46 -22.24 -17.60
N GLU A 290 -21.30 -23.56 -17.53
CA GLU A 290 -22.41 -24.54 -17.49
C GLU A 290 -23.24 -24.43 -16.21
N ARG A 291 -22.66 -23.89 -15.13
CA ARG A 291 -23.36 -23.61 -13.86
C ARG A 291 -23.98 -22.22 -13.80
N ILE A 292 -23.75 -21.39 -14.82
CA ILE A 292 -24.06 -19.96 -14.79
C ILE A 292 -25.05 -19.58 -15.89
N PHE A 293 -24.97 -20.22 -17.06
CA PHE A 293 -25.82 -19.95 -18.20
C PHE A 293 -26.77 -21.12 -18.49
N PRO A 294 -27.97 -20.84 -19.02
CA PRO A 294 -28.90 -21.87 -19.43
C PRO A 294 -28.42 -22.58 -20.70
N VAL A 295 -28.97 -23.76 -20.98
CA VAL A 295 -28.75 -24.49 -22.23
C VAL A 295 -30.00 -24.41 -23.12
N ASP A 296 -29.80 -24.47 -24.44
CA ASP A 296 -30.88 -24.56 -25.41
C ASP A 296 -31.45 -25.99 -25.53
N ALA A 297 -32.43 -26.18 -26.42
CA ALA A 297 -33.06 -27.48 -26.65
C ALA A 297 -32.09 -28.54 -27.20
N GLN A 298 -30.92 -28.12 -27.70
CA GLN A 298 -29.85 -28.97 -28.22
C GLN A 298 -28.74 -29.19 -27.18
N GLY A 299 -28.90 -28.67 -25.95
CA GLY A 299 -27.92 -28.74 -24.89
C GLY A 299 -26.74 -27.77 -25.04
N GLN A 300 -26.80 -26.81 -25.96
CA GLN A 300 -25.76 -25.80 -26.15
C GLN A 300 -25.95 -24.63 -25.19
N LEU A 301 -24.85 -24.13 -24.64
CA LEU A 301 -24.88 -23.02 -23.68
C LEU A 301 -25.37 -21.72 -24.34
N GLN A 302 -26.33 -21.06 -23.71
CA GLN A 302 -26.90 -19.80 -24.17
C GLN A 302 -26.21 -18.61 -23.49
N LEU A 303 -25.29 -17.98 -24.20
CA LEU A 303 -24.73 -16.68 -23.83
C LEU A 303 -25.65 -15.52 -24.27
N PRO A 304 -25.52 -14.31 -23.70
CA PRO A 304 -26.24 -13.13 -24.18
C PRO A 304 -26.02 -12.92 -25.68
N ARG A 305 -27.11 -12.60 -26.39
CA ARG A 305 -27.08 -12.51 -27.85
C ARG A 305 -25.97 -11.57 -28.35
N GLY A 306 -25.09 -12.10 -29.19
CA GLY A 306 -23.98 -11.35 -29.78
C GLY A 306 -22.75 -11.20 -28.88
N TYR A 307 -22.70 -11.91 -27.75
CA TYR A 307 -21.55 -11.95 -26.84
C TYR A 307 -20.92 -13.34 -26.82
N LEU A 308 -19.62 -13.39 -26.62
CA LEU A 308 -18.84 -14.60 -26.36
C LEU A 308 -18.08 -14.46 -25.05
N LEU A 309 -17.57 -15.58 -24.55
CA LEU A 309 -16.72 -15.59 -23.37
C LEU A 309 -15.36 -14.92 -23.71
N GLU A 310 -15.02 -13.88 -22.95
CA GLU A 310 -13.70 -13.23 -22.99
C GLU A 310 -12.77 -13.85 -21.95
N GLY A 311 -13.33 -14.28 -20.83
CA GLY A 311 -12.56 -14.95 -19.79
C GLY A 311 -13.18 -14.86 -18.42
N PHE A 312 -12.31 -14.87 -17.42
CA PHE A 312 -12.65 -14.96 -16.00
C PHE A 312 -12.17 -13.71 -15.27
N TYR A 313 -12.80 -13.38 -14.16
CA TYR A 313 -12.27 -12.35 -13.28
C TYR A 313 -12.36 -12.77 -11.82
N PHE A 314 -11.50 -12.16 -10.99
CA PHE A 314 -11.64 -12.20 -9.55
C PHE A 314 -10.92 -11.05 -8.82
N ALA A 315 -11.24 -10.85 -7.54
CA ALA A 315 -10.46 -10.05 -6.61
C ALA A 315 -9.62 -10.98 -5.74
N SER A 316 -8.29 -10.91 -5.86
CA SER A 316 -7.39 -11.75 -5.08
C SER A 316 -7.40 -11.32 -3.62
N ARG A 317 -7.44 -12.30 -2.72
CA ARG A 317 -7.30 -12.14 -1.27
C ARG A 317 -6.53 -13.34 -0.72
N PRO A 318 -5.21 -13.41 -0.97
CA PRO A 318 -4.40 -14.53 -0.52
C PRO A 318 -4.43 -14.63 1.01
N ASP A 319 -4.41 -15.86 1.54
CA ASP A 319 -4.37 -16.11 2.97
C ASP A 319 -2.99 -15.71 3.53
N PRO A 320 -2.91 -14.77 4.50
CA PRO A 320 -1.65 -14.38 5.15
C PRO A 320 -0.85 -15.56 5.72
N ALA A 321 -1.52 -16.64 6.13
CA ALA A 321 -0.85 -17.85 6.63
C ALA A 321 -0.05 -18.59 5.54
N GLN A 322 -0.29 -18.30 4.27
CA GLN A 322 0.38 -18.91 3.12
C GLN A 322 1.43 -17.98 2.47
N PHE A 323 1.74 -16.85 3.12
CA PHE A 323 2.71 -15.92 2.56
C PHE A 323 4.12 -16.52 2.60
N PRO A 324 4.88 -16.46 1.49
CA PRO A 324 6.27 -16.89 1.49
C PRO A 324 7.11 -15.97 2.39
N PRO A 325 8.21 -16.48 2.98
CA PRO A 325 9.12 -15.66 3.79
C PRO A 325 9.82 -14.58 2.95
N ALA A 326 10.07 -14.86 1.67
CA ALA A 326 10.66 -13.91 0.73
C ALA A 326 9.56 -13.20 -0.07
N GLN A 327 9.68 -11.87 -0.20
CA GLN A 327 8.80 -11.02 -1.01
C GLN A 327 7.28 -11.18 -0.72
N PRO A 328 6.84 -11.19 0.56
CA PRO A 328 5.41 -11.31 0.88
C PRO A 328 4.58 -10.14 0.30
N TRP A 329 5.17 -8.94 0.21
CA TRP A 329 4.59 -7.74 -0.40
C TRP A 329 4.28 -7.91 -1.90
N LEU A 330 4.97 -8.82 -2.60
CA LEU A 330 4.66 -9.14 -4.00
C LEU A 330 3.56 -10.20 -4.06
N TYR A 331 3.66 -11.21 -3.21
CA TYR A 331 2.74 -12.35 -3.19
C TYR A 331 1.31 -11.90 -2.91
N GLU A 332 1.12 -10.99 -1.94
CA GLU A 332 -0.20 -10.41 -1.63
C GLU A 332 -0.84 -9.61 -2.78
N ASN A 333 -0.03 -9.17 -3.76
CA ASN A 333 -0.41 -8.35 -4.90
C ASN A 333 -0.25 -9.07 -6.25
N PHE A 334 -0.16 -10.40 -6.22
CA PHE A 334 0.00 -11.23 -7.41
C PHE A 334 -0.95 -12.44 -7.35
N PHE A 335 -1.05 -13.20 -8.45
CA PHE A 335 -1.82 -14.43 -8.46
C PHE A 335 -1.22 -15.43 -7.46
N THR A 336 -2.04 -16.20 -6.77
CA THR A 336 -1.54 -17.40 -6.08
C THR A 336 -1.36 -18.55 -7.07
N PRO A 337 -0.44 -19.49 -6.82
CA PRO A 337 -0.30 -20.70 -7.65
C PRO A 337 -1.61 -21.49 -7.78
N ARG A 338 -2.39 -21.59 -6.70
CA ARG A 338 -3.70 -22.26 -6.71
C ARG A 338 -4.71 -21.55 -7.59
N GLU A 339 -4.77 -20.23 -7.57
CA GLU A 339 -5.68 -19.45 -8.43
C GLU A 339 -5.36 -19.67 -9.91
N ILE A 340 -4.07 -19.66 -10.28
CA ILE A 340 -3.64 -19.95 -11.66
C ILE A 340 -4.01 -21.38 -12.07
N ALA A 341 -3.72 -22.37 -11.23
CA ALA A 341 -4.04 -23.77 -11.53
C ALA A 341 -5.56 -23.95 -11.79
N VAL A 342 -6.40 -23.42 -10.90
CA VAL A 342 -7.87 -23.48 -11.06
C VAL A 342 -8.33 -22.74 -12.31
N ALA A 343 -7.70 -21.62 -12.66
CA ALA A 343 -8.06 -20.85 -13.85
C ALA A 343 -7.64 -21.55 -15.15
N ILE A 344 -6.50 -22.25 -15.17
CA ILE A 344 -6.08 -23.09 -16.30
C ILE A 344 -7.07 -24.23 -16.53
N GLU A 345 -7.52 -24.90 -15.46
CA GLU A 345 -8.56 -25.93 -15.55
C GLU A 345 -9.89 -25.33 -16.06
N ALA A 346 -10.30 -24.17 -15.57
CA ALA A 346 -11.50 -23.48 -16.06
C ALA A 346 -11.40 -23.12 -17.55
N ASN A 347 -10.22 -22.66 -17.99
CA ASN A 347 -9.93 -22.38 -19.39
C ASN A 347 -10.02 -23.66 -20.25
N ALA A 348 -9.45 -24.77 -19.80
CA ALA A 348 -9.51 -26.04 -20.53
C ALA A 348 -10.95 -26.48 -20.81
N ARG A 349 -11.86 -26.28 -19.84
CA ARG A 349 -13.30 -26.58 -19.98
C ARG A 349 -14.02 -25.60 -20.91
N SER A 350 -13.66 -24.32 -20.87
CA SER A 350 -14.48 -23.24 -21.45
C SER A 350 -13.95 -22.63 -22.74
N LYS A 351 -12.73 -22.97 -23.18
CA LYS A 351 -12.08 -22.34 -24.36
C LYS A 351 -12.87 -22.43 -25.66
N HIS A 352 -13.77 -23.42 -25.78
CA HIS A 352 -14.64 -23.57 -26.94
C HIS A 352 -15.73 -22.47 -27.05
N LEU A 353 -15.99 -21.73 -25.96
CA LEU A 353 -16.91 -20.60 -25.90
C LEU A 353 -16.26 -19.26 -26.25
N ALA A 354 -14.94 -19.26 -26.47
CA ALA A 354 -14.19 -18.09 -26.89
C ALA A 354 -14.42 -17.81 -28.39
N LYS A 355 -14.06 -16.59 -28.82
CA LYS A 355 -14.00 -16.29 -30.26
C LYS A 355 -12.93 -17.18 -30.91
N ALA A 356 -13.25 -17.79 -32.05
CA ALA A 356 -12.28 -18.62 -32.79
C ALA A 356 -10.93 -17.90 -32.97
N GLY A 357 -9.84 -18.58 -32.64
CA GLY A 357 -8.48 -18.05 -32.69
C GLY A 357 -8.11 -17.06 -31.58
N HIS A 358 -8.97 -16.82 -30.59
CA HIS A 358 -8.70 -15.94 -29.45
C HIS A 358 -8.68 -16.76 -28.15
N ALA A 359 -7.59 -16.64 -27.39
CA ALA A 359 -7.48 -17.27 -26.08
C ALA A 359 -8.29 -16.48 -25.02
N LEU A 360 -8.84 -17.20 -24.05
CA LEU A 360 -9.46 -16.60 -22.87
C LEU A 360 -8.40 -15.87 -22.03
N SER A 361 -8.85 -14.99 -21.14
CA SER A 361 -8.00 -14.27 -20.19
C SER A 361 -8.53 -14.33 -18.76
N LEU A 362 -7.63 -14.29 -17.78
CA LEU A 362 -7.94 -14.16 -16.36
C LEU A 362 -7.60 -12.74 -15.90
N TYR A 363 -8.59 -12.02 -15.38
CA TYR A 363 -8.44 -10.67 -14.84
C TYR A 363 -8.46 -10.70 -13.31
N MET A 364 -7.35 -10.34 -12.66
CA MET A 364 -7.23 -10.31 -11.21
C MET A 364 -7.11 -8.87 -10.72
N ARG A 365 -7.95 -8.49 -9.76
CA ARG A 365 -7.79 -7.26 -8.99
C ARG A 365 -6.98 -7.54 -7.73
N ALA A 366 -5.79 -6.96 -7.63
CA ALA A 366 -4.88 -7.11 -6.51
C ALA A 366 -5.30 -6.24 -5.30
N GLN A 367 -4.68 -6.48 -4.15
CA GLN A 367 -4.94 -5.74 -2.92
C GLN A 367 -4.56 -4.25 -3.06
N ASP A 368 -3.44 -3.96 -3.72
CA ASP A 368 -2.97 -2.62 -4.10
C ASP A 368 -3.82 -1.94 -5.22
N HIS A 369 -4.92 -2.58 -5.62
CA HIS A 369 -5.85 -2.15 -6.66
C HIS A 369 -5.29 -2.16 -8.09
N ALA A 370 -4.11 -2.74 -8.32
CA ALA A 370 -3.70 -3.11 -9.67
C ALA A 370 -4.68 -4.12 -10.28
N MET A 371 -4.76 -4.13 -11.61
CA MET A 371 -5.47 -5.17 -12.35
C MET A 371 -4.50 -5.84 -13.29
N LEU A 372 -4.25 -7.12 -13.04
CA LEU A 372 -3.41 -7.96 -13.87
C LEU A 372 -4.28 -8.83 -14.77
N LYS A 373 -3.86 -9.00 -16.01
CA LYS A 373 -4.49 -9.88 -16.99
C LYS A 373 -3.50 -10.96 -17.37
N TYR A 374 -3.90 -12.21 -17.23
CA TYR A 374 -3.16 -13.37 -17.70
C TYR A 374 -3.92 -14.00 -18.87
N ARG A 375 -3.35 -13.96 -20.07
CA ARG A 375 -3.93 -14.61 -21.26
C ARG A 375 -3.35 -16.01 -21.40
N PHE A 376 -4.23 -17.01 -21.46
CA PHE A 376 -3.83 -18.41 -21.53
C PHE A 376 -3.15 -18.74 -22.87
N SER A 377 -2.10 -19.55 -22.83
CA SER A 377 -1.41 -20.02 -24.05
C SER A 377 -1.99 -21.35 -24.55
N GLY A 378 -2.37 -22.24 -23.64
CA GLY A 378 -2.67 -23.63 -23.93
C GLY A 378 -1.44 -24.52 -24.17
N ASP A 379 -0.22 -23.99 -23.96
CA ASP A 379 1.03 -24.70 -24.19
C ASP A 379 1.39 -25.65 -23.04
N SER A 380 2.36 -26.54 -23.27
CA SER A 380 2.78 -27.55 -22.28
C SER A 380 3.36 -26.95 -21.00
N ILE A 381 4.02 -25.79 -21.08
CA ILE A 381 4.55 -25.07 -19.91
C ILE A 381 3.39 -24.61 -19.01
N GLU A 382 2.34 -24.03 -19.60
CA GLU A 382 1.14 -23.63 -18.85
C GLU A 382 0.42 -24.85 -18.29
N ALA A 383 0.24 -25.91 -19.09
CA ALA A 383 -0.42 -27.13 -18.65
C ALA A 383 0.27 -27.76 -17.42
N ALA A 384 1.60 -27.64 -17.30
CA ALA A 384 2.35 -28.15 -16.15
C ALA A 384 2.06 -27.42 -14.82
N LEU A 385 1.40 -26.25 -14.85
CA LEU A 385 1.01 -25.48 -13.66
C LEU A 385 -0.34 -25.91 -13.07
N SER A 386 -1.07 -26.81 -13.72
CA SER A 386 -2.38 -27.30 -13.28
C SER A 386 -2.45 -28.82 -13.34
N VAL A 387 -2.69 -29.47 -12.20
CA VAL A 387 -2.81 -30.93 -12.10
C VAL A 387 -4.14 -31.30 -11.47
N THR A 388 -5.04 -31.89 -12.25
CA THR A 388 -6.31 -32.41 -11.73
C THR A 388 -6.09 -33.80 -11.12
N GLN A 389 -6.35 -33.92 -9.82
CA GLN A 389 -6.26 -35.17 -9.07
C GLN A 389 -7.46 -36.07 -9.34
N SER A 390 -7.38 -37.34 -8.94
CA SER A 390 -8.44 -38.33 -9.16
C SER A 390 -9.76 -37.99 -8.45
N ASP A 391 -9.71 -37.19 -7.39
CA ASP A 391 -10.88 -36.67 -6.67
C ASP A 391 -11.50 -35.42 -7.31
N GLY A 392 -10.94 -34.94 -8.44
CA GLY A 392 -11.36 -33.75 -9.15
C GLY A 392 -10.83 -32.44 -8.57
N THR A 393 -9.97 -32.47 -7.54
CA THR A 393 -9.30 -31.27 -7.03
C THR A 393 -8.14 -30.85 -7.94
N VAL A 394 -7.92 -29.53 -8.05
CA VAL A 394 -6.92 -28.97 -8.98
C VAL A 394 -5.67 -28.50 -8.21
N GLY A 395 -4.60 -29.27 -8.25
CA GLY A 395 -3.30 -28.91 -7.65
C GLY A 395 -2.47 -27.95 -8.51
N ASP A 396 -1.58 -27.20 -7.86
CA ASP A 396 -0.66 -26.23 -8.46
C ASP A 396 0.73 -26.81 -8.77
N ASN A 397 0.82 -28.13 -8.84
CA ASN A 397 2.06 -28.89 -9.04
C ASN A 397 3.20 -28.54 -8.04
N GLY A 398 2.84 -28.19 -6.79
CA GLY A 398 3.80 -27.95 -5.71
C GLY A 398 4.48 -26.58 -5.76
N VAL A 399 4.03 -25.67 -6.62
CA VAL A 399 4.61 -24.32 -6.72
C VAL A 399 4.43 -23.54 -5.42
N GLN A 400 3.26 -23.62 -4.76
CA GLN A 400 3.06 -22.98 -3.45
C GLN A 400 4.01 -23.54 -2.38
N ALA A 401 4.23 -24.86 -2.37
CA ALA A 401 5.15 -25.48 -1.42
C ALA A 401 6.60 -25.00 -1.63
N ARG A 402 7.02 -24.79 -2.87
CA ARG A 402 8.35 -24.25 -3.20
C ARG A 402 8.53 -22.79 -2.77
N LEU A 403 7.47 -21.97 -2.91
CA LEU A 403 7.43 -20.59 -2.40
C LEU A 403 7.59 -20.55 -0.88
N LEU A 404 6.81 -21.37 -0.16
CA LEU A 404 6.87 -21.46 1.30
C LEU A 404 8.23 -21.98 1.79
N ALA A 405 8.82 -22.94 1.08
CA ALA A 405 10.15 -23.46 1.40
C ALA A 405 11.31 -22.49 1.05
N GLY A 406 11.03 -21.36 0.38
CA GLY A 406 12.06 -20.42 -0.09
C GLY A 406 12.94 -20.96 -1.22
N THR A 407 12.57 -22.08 -1.84
CA THR A 407 13.28 -22.68 -3.01
C THR A 407 12.86 -22.04 -4.33
N LEU A 408 11.81 -21.22 -4.29
CA LEU A 408 11.31 -20.39 -5.36
C LEU A 408 10.91 -19.05 -4.71
N ASP A 409 11.37 -17.93 -5.25
CA ASP A 409 10.89 -16.61 -4.82
C ASP A 409 9.68 -16.16 -5.67
N THR A 410 8.93 -15.18 -5.16
CA THR A 410 7.71 -14.71 -5.80
C THR A 410 7.98 -14.05 -7.15
N ARG A 411 9.12 -13.37 -7.34
CA ARG A 411 9.52 -12.78 -8.63
C ARG A 411 9.82 -13.85 -9.67
N ALA A 412 10.47 -14.94 -9.28
CA ALA A 412 10.68 -16.10 -10.14
C ALA A 412 9.33 -16.74 -10.52
N PHE A 413 8.33 -16.72 -9.64
CA PHE A 413 6.96 -17.10 -9.99
C PHE A 413 6.32 -16.16 -11.01
N VAL A 414 6.55 -14.83 -10.94
CA VAL A 414 6.15 -13.89 -12.01
C VAL A 414 6.78 -14.29 -13.35
N SER A 415 8.10 -14.54 -13.36
CA SER A 415 8.82 -14.98 -14.58
C SER A 415 8.27 -16.30 -15.13
N MET A 416 7.88 -17.25 -14.28
CA MET A 416 7.25 -18.49 -14.74
C MET A 416 5.92 -18.22 -15.45
N LEU A 417 5.08 -17.30 -14.95
CA LEU A 417 3.82 -16.96 -15.66
C LEU A 417 4.08 -16.21 -16.97
N VAL A 418 5.10 -15.35 -17.03
CA VAL A 418 5.53 -14.69 -18.27
C VAL A 418 5.99 -15.71 -19.32
N LEU A 419 6.61 -16.82 -18.90
CA LEU A 419 7.01 -17.90 -19.80
C LEU A 419 5.85 -18.84 -20.17
N ALA A 420 4.89 -19.03 -19.27
CA ALA A 420 3.76 -19.93 -19.48
C ALA A 420 2.66 -19.33 -20.37
N GLY A 421 2.45 -18.01 -20.30
CA GLY A 421 1.38 -17.33 -21.03
C GLY A 421 1.73 -15.88 -21.35
N THR A 422 0.73 -15.00 -21.42
CA THR A 422 0.97 -13.55 -21.54
C THR A 422 0.43 -12.83 -20.31
N LEU A 423 1.32 -12.20 -19.54
CA LEU A 423 0.95 -11.36 -18.39
C LEU A 423 0.93 -9.88 -18.81
N GLU A 424 -0.12 -9.16 -18.44
CA GLU A 424 -0.30 -7.74 -18.75
C GLU A 424 -0.81 -6.97 -17.52
N VAL A 425 -0.33 -5.73 -17.33
CA VAL A 425 -0.88 -4.77 -16.38
C VAL A 425 -1.96 -3.95 -17.10
N VAL A 426 -3.22 -4.19 -16.76
CA VAL A 426 -4.39 -3.44 -17.29
C VAL A 426 -4.62 -2.16 -16.48
N ARG A 427 -4.37 -2.22 -15.18
CA ARG A 427 -4.44 -1.08 -14.26
C ARG A 427 -3.22 -1.12 -13.34
N GLY A 428 -2.45 -0.04 -13.31
CA GLY A 428 -1.22 0.04 -12.54
C GLY A 428 -1.42 0.39 -11.07
N SER A 429 -0.38 0.12 -10.29
CA SER A 429 -0.19 0.54 -8.89
C SER A 429 1.25 1.06 -8.71
N ALA A 430 1.64 1.43 -7.49
CA ALA A 430 3.04 1.76 -7.22
C ALA A 430 3.97 0.56 -7.50
N LEU A 431 3.51 -0.66 -7.20
CA LEU A 431 4.23 -1.90 -7.46
C LEU A 431 4.25 -2.25 -8.96
N TRP A 432 3.07 -2.27 -9.59
CA TRP A 432 2.86 -2.57 -11.01
C TRP A 432 2.79 -1.28 -11.83
N ALA A 433 3.95 -0.63 -12.00
CA ALA A 433 4.03 0.76 -12.44
C ALA A 433 3.73 1.01 -13.93
N HIS A 434 4.03 0.04 -14.81
CA HIS A 434 3.92 0.19 -16.27
C HIS A 434 2.73 -0.59 -16.81
N LEU A 435 1.87 0.07 -17.59
CA LEU A 435 0.72 -0.57 -18.26
C LEU A 435 1.20 -1.37 -19.48
N GLY A 436 0.53 -2.48 -19.77
CA GLY A 436 0.82 -3.36 -20.91
C GLY A 436 1.56 -4.64 -20.51
N PRO A 437 2.20 -5.33 -21.48
CA PRO A 437 2.85 -6.62 -21.25
C PRO A 437 3.95 -6.56 -20.18
N VAL A 438 4.01 -7.61 -19.36
CA VAL A 438 5.08 -7.86 -18.40
C VAL A 438 6.05 -8.86 -19.03
N ASP A 439 7.33 -8.52 -19.04
CA ASP A 439 8.39 -9.37 -19.56
C ASP A 439 9.34 -9.86 -18.45
N LEU A 440 10.38 -10.60 -18.83
CA LEU A 440 11.39 -11.13 -17.90
C LEU A 440 12.30 -10.06 -17.29
N GLN A 441 12.27 -8.82 -17.79
CA GLN A 441 13.04 -7.69 -17.26
C GLN A 441 12.22 -6.83 -16.30
N TRP A 442 10.96 -7.19 -16.06
CA TRP A 442 10.07 -6.49 -15.14
C TRP A 442 10.72 -6.26 -13.77
N GLN A 443 10.58 -5.02 -13.27
CA GLN A 443 11.07 -4.62 -11.97
C GLN A 443 9.91 -4.11 -11.09
N PRO A 444 9.85 -4.53 -9.82
CA PRO A 444 8.86 -3.99 -8.88
C PRO A 444 9.17 -2.51 -8.60
N PHE A 445 8.12 -1.70 -8.48
CA PHE A 445 8.25 -0.28 -8.18
C PHE A 445 9.15 0.48 -9.18
N ALA A 446 9.04 0.18 -10.48
CA ALA A 446 9.92 0.74 -11.51
C ALA A 446 9.93 2.29 -11.60
N ASN A 447 8.86 2.95 -11.14
CA ASN A 447 8.79 4.42 -11.10
C ASN A 447 9.25 5.01 -9.75
N PHE A 448 9.61 4.17 -8.77
CA PHE A 448 10.15 4.63 -7.50
C PHE A 448 11.65 4.93 -7.64
N PRO A 449 12.14 6.08 -7.13
CA PRO A 449 13.56 6.41 -7.14
C PRO A 449 14.29 5.57 -6.08
N TRP A 450 14.62 4.33 -6.41
CA TRP A 450 15.32 3.41 -5.51
C TRP A 450 16.63 4.04 -4.99
N PRO A 451 16.84 4.05 -3.65
CA PRO A 451 18.08 4.53 -3.08
C PRO A 451 19.28 3.77 -3.59
N ARG A 452 20.38 4.49 -3.86
CA ARG A 452 21.66 3.87 -4.19
C ARG A 452 22.24 3.20 -2.95
N LEU A 453 22.78 2.01 -3.12
CA LEU A 453 23.53 1.29 -2.11
C LEU A 453 25.03 1.41 -2.42
N SER A 454 25.84 1.49 -1.36
CA SER A 454 27.30 1.48 -1.44
C SER A 454 27.85 0.15 -1.98
N GLY A 455 29.18 0.11 -2.18
CA GLY A 455 29.91 -1.16 -2.25
C GLY A 455 29.75 -2.02 -0.98
N ALA A 456 30.20 -3.27 -1.05
CA ALA A 456 30.11 -4.22 0.06
C ALA A 456 31.27 -4.05 1.05
N PHE A 457 30.99 -4.18 2.34
CA PHE A 457 31.94 -4.05 3.45
C PHE A 457 31.98 -5.33 4.29
N LEU A 458 33.09 -5.53 4.99
CA LEU A 458 33.28 -6.65 5.92
C LEU A 458 32.47 -6.48 7.22
N CYS A 459 32.23 -5.24 7.67
CA CYS A 459 31.45 -4.94 8.86
C CYS A 459 30.52 -3.73 8.67
N ALA A 460 29.49 -3.64 9.50
CA ALA A 460 28.53 -2.54 9.48
C ALA A 460 29.16 -1.18 9.85
N ASP A 461 30.10 -1.16 10.79
CA ASP A 461 30.77 0.07 11.24
C ASP A 461 31.53 0.74 10.08
N ASP A 462 32.22 -0.04 9.25
CA ASP A 462 32.95 0.46 8.09
C ASP A 462 32.01 0.93 6.97
N ALA A 463 30.89 0.24 6.76
CA ALA A 463 29.85 0.69 5.83
C ALA A 463 29.29 2.06 6.26
N VAL A 464 29.01 2.26 7.55
CA VAL A 464 28.51 3.55 8.04
C VAL A 464 29.59 4.62 8.02
N ARG A 465 30.86 4.29 8.29
CA ARG A 465 31.98 5.24 8.12
C ARG A 465 32.05 5.77 6.69
N HIS A 466 31.84 4.92 5.68
CA HIS A 466 31.73 5.35 4.30
C HIS A 466 30.54 6.31 4.07
N ALA A 467 29.35 6.00 4.59
CA ALA A 467 28.22 6.94 4.52
C ALA A 467 28.49 8.26 5.26
N HIS A 468 29.21 8.20 6.39
CA HIS A 468 29.64 9.36 7.16
C HIS A 468 30.61 10.25 6.36
N GLU A 469 31.57 9.68 5.65
CA GLU A 469 32.48 10.41 4.75
C GLU A 469 31.70 11.12 3.63
N LEU A 470 30.75 10.43 2.99
CA LEU A 470 29.88 11.01 1.96
C LEU A 470 29.00 12.15 2.49
N ALA A 471 28.44 11.97 3.70
CA ALA A 471 27.64 12.99 4.38
C ALA A 471 28.49 14.16 4.89
N GLY A 472 29.76 13.93 5.26
CA GLY A 472 30.70 14.95 5.71
C GLY A 472 30.95 16.06 4.67
N LEU A 473 30.71 15.75 3.38
CA LEU A 473 30.76 16.70 2.26
C LEU A 473 29.47 17.52 2.09
N ARG A 474 28.37 17.14 2.76
CA ARG A 474 27.00 17.62 2.54
C ARG A 474 26.23 17.63 3.87
N ARG A 475 26.35 18.70 4.67
CA ARG A 475 25.66 18.86 5.99
C ARG A 475 24.78 20.10 6.08
N ASP A 476 24.21 20.54 4.96
CA ASP A 476 23.26 21.65 4.87
C ASP A 476 21.85 21.29 5.36
N LYS A 477 21.57 20.00 5.55
CA LYS A 477 20.31 19.45 6.06
C LYS A 477 20.57 18.07 6.70
N PRO A 478 19.63 17.48 7.44
CA PRO A 478 19.82 16.13 7.95
C PRO A 478 19.77 15.11 6.80
N TYR A 479 20.62 14.09 6.92
CA TYR A 479 20.66 12.95 6.00
C TYR A 479 20.47 11.65 6.78
N ALA A 480 19.91 10.64 6.14
CA ALA A 480 19.62 9.37 6.77
C ALA A 480 19.70 8.21 5.78
N GLY A 481 19.81 7.01 6.33
CA GLY A 481 19.77 5.79 5.53
C GLY A 481 19.78 4.53 6.39
N TYR A 482 19.74 3.38 5.72
CA TYR A 482 19.75 2.07 6.34
C TYR A 482 21.06 1.34 6.04
N VAL A 483 21.47 0.49 6.98
CA VAL A 483 22.55 -0.48 6.81
C VAL A 483 21.90 -1.84 6.66
N PHE A 484 22.28 -2.56 5.63
CA PHE A 484 21.79 -3.89 5.35
C PHE A 484 22.90 -4.93 5.47
N GLN A 485 22.56 -6.09 6.01
CA GLN A 485 23.38 -7.29 5.91
C GLN A 485 22.84 -8.16 4.78
N ARG A 486 23.72 -8.54 3.86
CA ARG A 486 23.41 -9.43 2.74
C ARG A 486 23.50 -10.90 3.14
N SER A 487 22.93 -11.78 2.32
CA SER A 487 22.99 -13.24 2.50
C SER A 487 24.42 -13.79 2.60
N ASP A 488 25.38 -13.17 1.90
CA ASP A 488 26.82 -13.46 1.93
C ASP A 488 27.56 -12.89 3.17
N LYS A 489 26.80 -12.41 4.17
CA LYS A 489 27.27 -11.77 5.41
C LYS A 489 28.02 -10.45 5.22
N ARG A 490 28.05 -9.88 4.00
CA ARG A 490 28.60 -8.54 3.75
C ARG A 490 27.59 -7.45 4.13
N PHE A 491 28.11 -6.26 4.40
CA PHE A 491 27.30 -5.10 4.75
C PHE A 491 27.30 -4.08 3.62
N VAL A 492 26.15 -3.47 3.37
CA VAL A 492 26.01 -2.33 2.45
C VAL A 492 25.22 -1.25 3.15
N VAL A 493 25.44 0.01 2.75
CA VAL A 493 24.74 1.15 3.34
C VAL A 493 24.01 1.92 2.24
N THR A 494 22.85 2.46 2.58
CA THR A 494 22.15 3.44 1.72
C THR A 494 23.02 4.68 1.61
N GLU A 495 23.32 5.17 0.40
CA GLU A 495 23.99 6.46 0.24
C GLU A 495 23.17 7.59 0.91
N PRO A 496 23.81 8.63 1.47
CA PRO A 496 23.10 9.68 2.22
C PRO A 496 21.93 10.33 1.46
N LEU A 497 20.72 10.11 1.94
CA LEU A 497 19.50 10.73 1.44
C LEU A 497 18.96 11.77 2.44
N PRO A 498 18.36 12.89 1.98
CA PRO A 498 17.73 13.86 2.89
C PRO A 498 16.70 13.18 3.80
N GLY A 499 16.85 13.34 5.12
CA GLY A 499 16.00 12.67 6.09
C GLY A 499 16.60 12.66 7.48
N ASP A 500 15.75 12.37 8.46
CA ASP A 500 16.04 12.32 9.89
C ASP A 500 15.44 11.04 10.51
N ILE A 501 15.45 10.94 11.84
CA ILE A 501 14.89 9.78 12.54
C ILE A 501 13.39 9.60 12.28
N ASP A 502 12.61 10.68 12.16
CA ASP A 502 11.19 10.64 11.84
C ASP A 502 10.95 10.08 10.43
N THR A 503 11.87 10.36 9.50
CA THR A 503 11.82 9.83 8.14
C THR A 503 12.11 8.34 8.10
N LEU A 504 13.08 7.87 8.90
CA LEU A 504 13.43 6.45 8.99
C LEU A 504 12.38 5.62 9.74
N SER A 505 11.77 6.16 10.80
CA SER A 505 10.73 5.48 11.58
C SER A 505 9.46 5.25 10.78
N GLN A 506 9.21 6.10 9.77
CA GLN A 506 8.08 5.97 8.85
C GLN A 506 8.43 5.19 7.55
N GLY A 507 9.65 4.69 7.41
CA GLY A 507 10.05 3.90 6.24
C GLY A 507 10.15 4.67 4.92
N ARG A 508 10.12 6.00 4.93
CA ARG A 508 9.86 6.84 3.74
C ARG A 508 11.01 6.90 2.71
N LEU A 509 12.16 6.29 2.98
CA LEU A 509 13.26 6.23 1.99
C LEU A 509 13.08 5.11 0.97
N TYR A 510 12.20 4.14 1.23
CA TYR A 510 11.94 2.98 0.37
C TYR A 510 10.44 2.90 0.02
N PRO A 511 10.05 2.14 -1.03
CA PRO A 511 8.64 1.90 -1.31
C PRO A 511 7.96 1.24 -0.12
N MET A 512 6.64 1.40 0.02
CA MET A 512 5.87 0.78 1.09
C MET A 512 4.96 -0.31 0.56
N ASP A 513 4.78 -1.37 1.36
CA ASP A 513 3.75 -2.38 1.12
C ASP A 513 2.35 -1.88 1.51
N ASN A 514 1.32 -2.73 1.35
CA ASN A 514 -0.06 -2.37 1.70
C ASN A 514 -0.28 -2.12 3.21
N HIS A 515 0.70 -2.48 4.05
CA HIS A 515 0.69 -2.28 5.50
C HIS A 515 1.51 -1.06 5.94
N GLY A 516 2.07 -0.28 5.00
CA GLY A 516 2.90 0.89 5.31
C GLY A 516 4.30 0.53 5.78
N ARG A 517 4.78 -0.70 5.53
CA ARG A 517 6.14 -1.14 5.90
C ARG A 517 7.08 -0.92 4.71
N PRO A 518 8.34 -0.51 4.95
CA PRO A 518 9.30 -0.33 3.88
C PRO A 518 9.65 -1.67 3.20
N VAL A 519 9.68 -1.67 1.87
CA VAL A 519 10.12 -2.76 1.02
C VAL A 519 11.59 -2.55 0.68
N PHE A 520 12.44 -3.40 1.22
CA PHE A 520 13.88 -3.36 0.96
C PHE A 520 14.27 -4.20 -0.26
N PRO A 521 15.46 -3.97 -0.85
CA PRO A 521 16.01 -4.81 -1.90
C PRO A 521 16.11 -6.28 -1.47
N ASP A 522 15.99 -7.20 -2.41
CA ASP A 522 16.10 -8.64 -2.10
C ASP A 522 17.46 -9.00 -1.53
N ASP A 523 17.53 -10.05 -0.72
CA ASP A 523 18.74 -10.50 -0.03
C ASP A 523 19.36 -9.45 0.91
N HIS A 524 18.65 -8.38 1.29
CA HIS A 524 19.11 -7.35 2.21
C HIS A 524 18.28 -7.34 3.50
N ALA A 525 18.83 -7.89 4.58
CA ALA A 525 18.23 -7.79 5.91
C ALA A 525 18.62 -6.47 6.57
N LEU A 526 17.64 -5.73 7.10
CA LEU A 526 17.89 -4.51 7.85
C LEU A 526 18.75 -4.83 9.09
N HIS A 527 19.93 -4.22 9.17
CA HIS A 527 20.88 -4.41 10.27
C HIS A 527 20.93 -3.21 11.22
N ALA A 528 20.96 -2.00 10.66
CA ALA A 528 21.03 -0.77 11.44
C ALA A 528 20.50 0.44 10.67
N ARG A 529 20.43 1.59 11.35
CA ARG A 529 20.07 2.89 10.78
C ARG A 529 21.20 3.89 10.99
N TYR A 530 21.30 4.89 10.14
CA TYR A 530 22.15 6.05 10.43
C TYR A 530 21.44 7.36 10.13
N VAL A 531 21.77 8.38 10.90
CA VAL A 531 21.33 9.77 10.71
C VAL A 531 22.52 10.72 10.79
N SER A 532 22.42 11.84 10.10
CA SER A 532 23.37 12.94 10.09
C SER A 532 22.70 14.17 10.67
N HIS A 533 23.37 14.82 11.63
CA HIS A 533 22.93 16.14 12.09
C HIS A 533 23.40 17.24 11.13
N ILE A 534 22.72 18.39 11.21
CA ILE A 534 23.09 19.61 10.49
C ILE A 534 24.42 20.13 11.04
N ALA A 535 25.23 20.79 10.19
CA ALA A 535 26.48 21.39 10.63
C ALA A 535 26.29 22.34 11.83
N MET A 536 27.15 22.20 12.86
CA MET A 536 27.18 23.08 14.04
C MET A 536 27.22 24.57 13.69
N SER A 537 27.89 24.96 12.60
CA SER A 537 27.98 26.36 12.16
C SER A 537 26.66 26.95 11.68
N GLN A 538 25.65 26.11 11.39
CA GLN A 538 24.31 26.53 10.99
C GLN A 538 23.31 26.51 12.15
N LEU A 539 23.70 25.95 13.30
CA LEU A 539 22.94 26.00 14.54
C LEU A 539 23.46 27.19 15.36
N LEU A 540 22.68 28.26 15.45
CA LEU A 540 22.96 29.38 16.36
C LEU A 540 23.08 28.85 17.80
N PRO A 541 23.97 29.39 18.65
CA PRO A 541 24.15 28.95 20.02
C PRO A 541 22.98 29.45 20.90
N VAL A 542 21.77 28.96 20.63
CA VAL A 542 20.57 29.26 21.42
C VAL A 542 20.71 28.61 22.81
N ASP A 543 21.30 27.43 22.89
CA ASP A 543 21.37 26.65 24.14
C ASP A 543 22.35 27.22 25.19
N THR A 544 23.45 27.86 24.77
CA THR A 544 24.42 28.46 25.73
C THR A 544 23.83 29.66 26.45
N GLU A 545 22.99 30.45 25.78
CA GLU A 545 22.30 31.60 26.37
C GLU A 545 21.00 31.19 27.08
N LEU A 546 20.26 30.21 26.54
CA LEU A 546 18.98 29.74 27.09
C LEU A 546 19.14 28.92 28.37
N PHE A 547 20.15 28.04 28.44
CA PHE A 547 20.33 27.10 29.56
C PHE A 547 21.58 27.39 30.40
N GLY A 548 22.39 28.41 30.04
CA GLY A 548 23.61 28.77 30.76
C GLY A 548 24.70 27.70 30.71
N TRP A 549 24.67 26.83 29.68
CA TRP A 549 25.64 25.76 29.50
C TRP A 549 26.99 26.28 29.03
N ALA A 550 28.06 25.61 29.47
CA ALA A 550 29.38 25.83 28.90
C ALA A 550 29.39 25.44 27.41
N TYR A 551 30.24 26.08 26.61
CA TYR A 551 30.31 25.84 25.16
C TYR A 551 30.52 24.36 24.82
N GLN A 552 31.35 23.62 25.57
CA GLN A 552 31.58 22.18 25.37
C GLN A 552 30.33 21.33 25.62
N GLU A 553 29.50 21.74 26.59
CA GLU A 553 28.25 21.04 26.93
C GLU A 553 27.20 21.26 25.82
N ALA A 554 27.12 22.48 25.26
CA ALA A 554 26.30 22.75 24.08
C ALA A 554 26.85 22.08 22.82
N ALA A 555 28.17 21.98 22.65
CA ALA A 555 28.75 21.31 21.50
C ALA A 555 28.47 19.79 21.52
N VAL A 556 28.54 19.14 22.70
CA VAL A 556 28.22 17.72 22.82
C VAL A 556 26.71 17.44 22.75
N SER A 557 25.84 18.38 23.16
CA SER A 557 24.39 18.24 23.01
C SER A 557 23.98 18.08 21.55
N LEU A 558 24.68 18.76 20.64
CA LEU A 558 24.49 18.66 19.20
C LEU A 558 25.12 17.41 18.59
N GLN A 559 26.01 16.72 19.31
CA GLN A 559 26.69 15.51 18.85
C GLN A 559 26.16 14.19 19.41
N MET A 560 25.48 14.22 20.55
CA MET A 560 24.87 13.04 21.14
C MET A 560 23.59 12.62 20.40
N LEU A 561 23.14 11.39 20.64
CA LEU A 561 21.81 10.97 20.21
C LEU A 561 20.75 11.81 20.91
N SER A 562 19.78 12.30 20.14
CA SER A 562 18.61 13.02 20.64
C SER A 562 17.65 12.08 21.38
N VAL A 563 16.73 12.67 22.15
CA VAL A 563 15.66 11.91 22.82
C VAL A 563 14.81 11.12 21.82
N ALA A 564 14.53 11.68 20.65
CA ALA A 564 13.75 11.00 19.61
C ALA A 564 14.47 9.78 19.06
N GLU A 565 15.78 9.90 18.83
CA GLU A 565 16.65 8.84 18.35
C GLU A 565 16.80 7.70 19.35
N VAL A 566 17.06 8.01 20.62
CA VAL A 566 17.15 7.01 21.69
C VAL A 566 15.80 6.29 21.87
N ARG A 567 14.67 7.02 21.83
CA ARG A 567 13.33 6.40 21.87
C ARG A 567 13.14 5.43 20.71
N GLN A 568 13.56 5.78 19.49
CA GLN A 568 13.39 4.91 18.33
C GLN A 568 14.24 3.63 18.44
N VAL A 569 15.47 3.74 18.93
CA VAL A 569 16.34 2.56 19.18
C VAL A 569 15.73 1.65 20.25
N LEU A 570 15.15 2.22 21.31
CA LEU A 570 14.49 1.46 22.38
C LEU A 570 13.18 0.79 21.90
N LEU A 571 12.49 1.38 20.93
CA LEU A 571 11.25 0.83 20.38
C LEU A 571 11.50 -0.33 19.42
N ASP A 572 12.44 -0.16 18.50
CA ASP A 572 12.64 -1.10 17.40
C ASP A 572 13.75 -2.11 17.70
N GLU A 573 14.57 -1.86 18.73
CA GLU A 573 15.77 -2.64 19.09
C GLU A 573 16.81 -2.73 17.97
N ILE A 574 16.80 -1.76 17.05
CA ILE A 574 17.74 -1.64 15.93
C ILE A 574 18.79 -0.58 16.25
N ALA A 575 20.07 -0.92 16.09
CA ALA A 575 21.18 0.01 16.33
C ALA A 575 21.08 1.27 15.45
N LEU A 576 21.44 2.41 16.03
CA LEU A 576 21.47 3.70 15.34
C LEU A 576 22.86 4.32 15.41
N TYR A 577 23.30 4.80 14.26
CA TYR A 577 24.55 5.54 14.10
C TYR A 577 24.22 7.02 13.90
N VAL A 578 24.90 7.90 14.62
CA VAL A 578 24.73 9.35 14.53
C VAL A 578 26.03 9.98 14.07
N SER A 579 25.97 10.57 12.88
CA SER A 579 27.03 11.32 12.22
C SER A 579 26.81 12.80 12.49
N ALA A 580 27.34 13.32 13.60
CA ALA A 580 26.97 14.67 14.05
C ALA A 580 27.95 15.79 13.65
N ALA A 581 29.22 15.45 13.40
CA ALA A 581 30.25 16.37 12.96
C ALA A 581 31.20 15.65 12.00
N PRO A 582 32.07 16.35 11.24
CA PRO A 582 33.03 15.70 10.32
C PRO A 582 33.97 14.68 10.98
N ASP A 583 34.14 14.76 12.30
CA ASP A 583 35.00 13.93 13.14
C ASP A 583 34.19 13.26 14.26
N SER A 584 32.87 13.15 14.12
CA SER A 584 31.98 12.61 15.15
C SER A 584 31.02 11.61 14.55
N LEU A 585 31.24 10.34 14.90
CA LEU A 585 30.38 9.22 14.56
C LEU A 585 30.22 8.35 15.81
N VAL A 586 29.00 8.28 16.32
CA VAL A 586 28.66 7.47 17.49
C VAL A 586 27.60 6.43 17.13
N ARG A 587 27.64 5.28 17.78
CA ARG A 587 26.66 4.20 17.63
C ARG A 587 26.03 3.90 18.98
N TYR A 588 24.71 3.75 18.98
CA TYR A 588 23.96 3.28 20.14
C TYR A 588 23.17 2.02 19.78
N GLU A 589 23.26 1.02 20.66
CA GLU A 589 22.51 -0.23 20.57
C GLU A 589 22.02 -0.66 21.96
N VAL A 590 20.84 -1.26 22.02
CA VAL A 590 20.30 -1.84 23.26
C VAL A 590 20.94 -3.20 23.53
N ASN A 591 21.03 -3.57 24.79
CA ASN A 591 21.58 -4.86 25.24
C ASN A 591 20.55 -5.69 26.03
N GLY A 592 19.26 -5.36 25.94
CA GLY A 592 18.16 -6.06 26.62
C GLY A 592 18.20 -5.98 28.16
N SER A 593 18.93 -5.02 28.74
CA SER A 593 19.06 -4.87 30.19
C SER A 593 17.82 -4.24 30.84
N ALA A 594 17.62 -4.45 32.15
CA ALA A 594 16.60 -3.70 32.91
C ALA A 594 16.78 -2.17 32.81
N GLY A 595 18.01 -1.71 32.53
CA GLY A 595 18.33 -0.30 32.31
C GLY A 595 17.70 0.28 31.04
N SER A 596 17.58 -0.50 29.94
CA SER A 596 16.93 -0.02 28.71
C SER A 596 15.43 0.19 28.90
N ALA A 597 14.76 -0.72 29.61
CA ALA A 597 13.33 -0.59 29.93
C ALA A 597 13.05 0.63 30.83
N GLU A 598 13.89 0.87 31.84
CA GLU A 598 13.75 2.03 32.71
C GLU A 598 14.04 3.35 31.96
N LEU A 599 15.05 3.36 31.09
CA LEU A 599 15.31 4.51 30.23
C LEU A 599 14.12 4.80 29.30
N ALA A 600 13.54 3.78 28.67
CA ALA A 600 12.35 3.93 27.84
C ALA A 600 11.17 4.53 28.62
N ARG A 601 10.92 4.04 29.84
CA ARG A 601 9.87 4.57 30.72
C ARG A 601 10.09 6.03 31.10
N ARG A 602 11.33 6.41 31.44
CA ARG A 602 11.69 7.79 31.83
C ARG A 602 11.69 8.77 30.66
N LEU A 603 12.01 8.31 29.46
CA LEU A 603 11.88 9.11 28.24
C LEU A 603 10.42 9.24 27.82
N GLY A 604 9.57 8.23 28.00
CA GLY A 604 8.18 8.24 27.56
C GLY A 604 8.06 8.30 26.03
N THR A 605 6.90 8.76 25.52
CA THR A 605 6.62 8.84 24.07
C THR A 605 6.67 10.27 23.56
N ARG A 606 6.56 10.46 22.25
CA ARG A 606 6.46 11.81 21.65
C ARG A 606 5.20 12.56 22.12
N GLN A 607 4.06 11.86 22.23
CA GLN A 607 2.78 12.45 22.67
C GLN A 607 2.71 12.61 24.19
N HIS A 608 3.36 11.72 24.94
CA HIS A 608 3.40 11.71 26.40
C HIS A 608 4.85 11.66 26.86
N PRO A 609 5.57 12.80 26.85
CA PRO A 609 6.98 12.83 27.23
C PRO A 609 7.14 12.48 28.72
N GLY A 610 8.09 11.61 29.02
CA GLY A 610 8.44 11.23 30.39
C GLY A 610 9.31 12.28 31.08
N ALA A 611 9.54 12.07 32.38
CA ALA A 611 10.26 13.02 33.23
C ALA A 611 11.65 13.40 32.68
N LEU A 612 12.45 12.42 32.23
CA LEU A 612 13.80 12.69 31.72
C LEU A 612 13.77 13.52 30.42
N ALA A 613 12.80 13.27 29.55
CA ALA A 613 12.64 14.06 28.32
C ALA A 613 12.28 15.53 28.64
N LEU A 614 11.39 15.76 29.61
CA LEU A 614 11.02 17.10 30.07
C LEU A 614 12.17 17.81 30.80
N GLU A 615 13.00 17.08 31.54
CA GLU A 615 14.19 17.63 32.19
C GLU A 615 15.25 18.08 31.17
N LEU A 616 15.42 17.31 30.09
CA LEU A 616 16.34 17.68 28.99
C LEU A 616 15.83 18.89 28.21
N ASP A 617 14.53 18.92 27.88
CA ASP A 617 13.89 20.02 27.17
C ASP A 617 13.93 21.35 27.94
N SER A 618 13.83 21.27 29.28
CA SER A 618 13.95 22.44 30.17
C SER A 618 15.38 22.79 30.58
N GLY A 619 16.39 22.05 30.10
CA GLY A 619 17.80 22.22 30.47
C GLY A 619 18.15 21.83 31.92
N ARG A 620 17.20 21.27 32.69
CA ARG A 620 17.41 20.81 34.07
C ARG A 620 18.33 19.59 34.15
N LYS A 621 18.33 18.74 33.12
CA LYS A 621 19.29 17.64 32.95
C LYS A 621 20.35 18.06 31.93
N ARG A 622 21.62 17.84 32.26
CA ARG A 622 22.73 18.19 31.37
C ARG A 622 22.94 17.12 30.28
N PRO A 623 23.37 17.49 29.07
CA PRO A 623 23.75 16.56 28.00
C PRO A 623 24.68 15.43 28.45
N GLN A 624 25.75 15.72 29.21
CA GLN A 624 26.67 14.70 29.72
C GLN A 624 25.98 13.67 30.63
N ASP A 625 24.96 14.08 31.39
CA ASP A 625 24.21 13.18 32.26
C ASP A 625 23.29 12.28 31.43
N PHE A 626 22.74 12.78 30.33
CA PHE A 626 21.98 11.96 29.40
C PHE A 626 22.86 10.93 28.68
N ILE A 627 24.08 11.31 28.29
CA ILE A 627 25.07 10.38 27.70
C ILE A 627 25.38 9.24 28.68
N ARG A 628 25.55 9.52 29.97
CA ARG A 628 25.75 8.48 31.00
C ARG A 628 24.56 7.54 31.13
N GLU A 629 23.34 8.09 31.08
CA GLU A 629 22.11 7.30 31.14
C GLU A 629 21.99 6.38 29.91
N GLN A 630 22.34 6.88 28.71
CA GLN A 630 22.43 6.06 27.49
C GLN A 630 23.49 4.95 27.65
N ALA A 631 24.71 5.29 28.08
CA ALA A 631 25.81 4.34 28.26
C ALA A 631 25.54 3.28 29.36
N ALA A 632 24.72 3.61 30.36
CA ALA A 632 24.29 2.69 31.40
C ALA A 632 23.17 1.75 30.92
N ALA A 633 22.23 2.27 30.12
CA ALA A 633 21.06 1.54 29.63
C ALA A 633 21.35 0.64 28.42
N GLY A 634 22.42 0.92 27.66
CA GLY A 634 22.78 0.19 26.45
C GLY A 634 24.29 0.15 26.19
N ARG A 635 24.68 0.06 24.92
CA ARG A 635 26.07 0.22 24.48
C ARG A 635 26.17 1.44 23.58
N LEU A 636 26.86 2.46 24.09
CA LEU A 636 27.25 3.64 23.34
C LEU A 636 28.73 3.50 22.94
N THR A 637 29.03 3.69 21.65
CA THR A 637 30.37 3.49 21.09
C THR A 637 30.73 4.66 20.19
N VAL A 638 31.92 5.22 20.38
CA VAL A 638 32.53 6.23 19.50
C VAL A 638 33.30 5.48 18.41
N LEU A 639 33.04 5.79 17.14
CA LEU A 639 33.64 5.10 15.99
C LEU A 639 34.77 5.87 15.33
N ILE A 640 34.89 7.17 15.59
CA ILE A 640 35.95 8.06 15.09
C ILE A 640 36.47 8.87 16.26
N ASP A 641 37.79 8.99 16.38
CA ASP A 641 38.42 9.80 17.43
C ASP A 641 37.93 11.25 17.36
N ASN A 642 37.50 11.79 18.51
CA ASN A 642 36.88 13.10 18.58
C ASN A 642 37.33 13.85 19.84
N GLU A 643 37.57 15.14 19.71
CA GLU A 643 38.07 16.00 20.79
C GLU A 643 37.13 16.12 22.01
N LEU A 644 35.81 16.00 21.81
CA LEU A 644 34.80 16.01 22.87
C LEU A 644 34.58 14.61 23.46
N TRP A 645 34.42 13.60 22.59
CA TRP A 645 34.10 12.24 23.03
C TRP A 645 35.31 11.45 23.55
N GLY A 646 36.51 11.76 23.06
CA GLY A 646 37.74 11.01 23.29
C GLY A 646 38.08 10.05 22.15
N TYR A 647 38.93 9.07 22.45
CA TYR A 647 39.28 8.01 21.49
C TYR A 647 38.08 7.12 21.18
N ARG A 648 38.05 6.57 19.97
CA ARG A 648 37.09 5.57 19.55
C ARG A 648 37.10 4.37 20.51
N GLY A 649 35.92 3.81 20.76
CA GLY A 649 35.71 2.75 21.74
C GLY A 649 34.40 2.91 22.50
N ARG A 650 34.19 2.03 23.48
CA ARG A 650 32.97 2.05 24.31
C ARG A 650 32.98 3.24 25.26
N VAL A 651 31.86 3.96 25.31
CA VAL A 651 31.60 5.02 26.28
C VAL A 651 31.14 4.37 27.60
N PRO A 652 31.87 4.55 28.73
CA PRO A 652 31.46 4.01 30.02
C PRO A 652 30.35 4.86 30.65
N ALA A 653 29.56 4.28 31.56
CA ALA A 653 28.53 5.01 32.33
C ALA A 653 29.12 6.12 33.24
N THR A 654 30.43 6.11 33.47
CA THR A 654 31.18 7.12 34.23
C THR A 654 31.80 8.20 33.33
N TRP A 655 31.48 8.22 32.03
CA TRP A 655 32.05 9.17 31.07
C TRP A 655 31.83 10.64 31.50
N SER A 656 32.79 11.50 31.18
CA SER A 656 32.73 12.94 31.48
C SER A 656 33.41 13.74 30.37
N LEU A 657 32.93 14.97 30.16
CA LEU A 657 33.52 15.89 29.20
C LEU A 657 34.98 16.22 29.56
N ARG A 658 35.83 16.29 28.53
CA ARG A 658 37.20 16.79 28.69
C ARG A 658 37.18 18.31 28.83
N THR A 659 37.30 18.81 30.05
CA THR A 659 37.46 20.25 30.30
C THR A 659 38.93 20.61 30.46
N THR A 660 39.38 21.68 29.82
CA THR A 660 40.68 22.29 30.12
C THR A 660 40.67 22.78 31.58
N PRO A 661 41.73 22.54 32.39
CA PRO A 661 41.84 23.18 33.69
C PRO A 661 41.78 24.70 33.52
N ALA A 662 41.03 25.40 34.37
CA ALA A 662 41.02 26.86 34.36
C ALA A 662 42.47 27.38 34.47
N PRO A 663 42.88 28.39 33.69
CA PRO A 663 44.19 28.99 33.90
C PRO A 663 44.27 29.47 35.34
N SER A 664 45.37 29.13 36.04
CA SER A 664 45.66 29.73 37.35
C SER A 664 45.62 31.26 37.19
N PRO A 665 45.05 32.01 38.16
CA PRO A 665 44.91 33.44 38.03
C PRO A 665 46.30 34.04 37.75
N ALA A 666 46.46 34.62 36.56
CA ALA A 666 47.66 35.34 36.21
C ALA A 666 47.80 36.54 37.16
N PRO A 667 49.01 36.88 37.64
CA PRO A 667 49.20 38.05 38.47
C PRO A 667 48.70 39.30 37.73
N GLN A 668 47.84 40.07 38.39
CA GLN A 668 47.28 41.31 37.86
C GLN A 668 48.41 42.26 37.48
N LEU A 669 48.54 42.56 36.18
CA LEU A 669 49.34 43.70 35.74
C LEU A 669 48.53 45.00 36.00
N PRO A 670 49.20 46.09 36.42
CA PRO A 670 48.51 47.32 36.82
C PRO A 670 47.83 47.98 35.61
N VAL A 671 46.57 48.35 35.80
CA VAL A 671 45.75 49.09 34.85
C VAL A 671 46.33 50.51 34.69
N VAL A 672 46.78 50.85 33.49
CA VAL A 672 47.05 52.25 33.10
C VAL A 672 45.72 52.88 32.68
N GLN A 673 45.25 53.87 33.44
CA GLN A 673 44.10 54.70 33.05
C GLN A 673 44.53 55.70 31.97
N LEU A 674 43.84 55.71 30.84
CA LEU A 674 43.87 56.81 29.87
C LEU A 674 42.62 57.69 30.06
N PRO A 675 42.72 59.02 29.89
CA PRO A 675 41.63 59.97 30.16
C PRO A 675 40.55 59.96 29.06
N PRO A 676 39.33 60.44 29.37
CA PRO A 676 38.18 60.32 28.47
C PRO A 676 38.26 61.30 27.30
N LEU A 677 38.01 60.80 26.08
CA LEU A 677 37.76 61.63 24.90
C LEU A 677 36.31 62.14 24.93
N LEU A 678 36.14 63.46 24.98
CA LEU A 678 34.86 64.13 24.68
C LEU A 678 34.54 63.99 23.19
N TYR A 679 33.36 63.46 22.86
CA TYR A 679 32.79 63.56 21.52
C TYR A 679 31.86 64.78 21.43
N PRO A 680 31.95 65.63 20.38
CA PRO A 680 30.94 66.65 20.10
C PRO A 680 29.66 66.02 19.55
N GLN A 681 28.50 66.56 19.91
CA GLN A 681 27.20 66.13 19.38
C GLN A 681 27.02 66.51 17.91
N PRO A 682 26.35 65.67 17.09
CA PRO A 682 26.09 65.96 15.69
C PRO A 682 24.85 66.83 15.49
N ASP A 683 25.02 67.80 14.59
CA ASP A 683 24.02 68.75 14.11
C ASP A 683 22.95 68.05 13.25
N ARG A 684 21.69 68.40 13.47
CA ARG A 684 20.53 67.90 12.70
C ARG A 684 20.33 68.82 11.50
N ASP A 685 20.80 68.43 10.33
CA ASP A 685 20.12 68.64 9.04
C ASP A 685 21.01 68.21 7.86
N LYS A 686 20.68 67.06 7.24
CA LYS A 686 20.87 66.71 5.80
C LYS A 686 20.50 65.24 5.53
N PRO A 687 19.70 64.93 4.49
CA PRO A 687 19.38 63.56 4.11
C PRO A 687 20.17 63.12 2.86
N ILE A 688 21.08 62.15 2.97
CA ILE A 688 21.57 61.39 1.80
C ILE A 688 21.86 59.94 2.23
N LEU A 689 21.14 58.98 1.63
CA LEU A 689 21.42 57.54 1.69
C LEU A 689 22.67 57.20 0.85
N PRO A 690 23.52 56.27 1.31
CA PRO A 690 24.16 55.32 0.40
C PRO A 690 23.86 53.86 0.78
N LYS A 691 23.88 53.02 -0.26
CA LYS A 691 23.53 51.58 -0.29
C LYS A 691 24.27 50.75 0.78
N PRO A 692 23.68 49.62 1.26
CA PRO A 692 24.36 48.75 2.20
C PRO A 692 25.49 47.98 1.49
N THR A 693 26.72 48.30 1.87
CA THR A 693 27.87 47.41 1.71
C THR A 693 27.67 46.21 2.63
N PRO A 694 27.91 44.95 2.20
CA PRO A 694 27.85 43.81 3.11
C PRO A 694 28.89 44.02 4.21
N LEU A 695 28.44 44.09 5.46
CA LEU A 695 29.34 44.04 6.61
C LEU A 695 30.11 42.71 6.55
N PRO A 696 31.45 42.70 6.73
CA PRO A 696 32.17 41.46 6.94
C PRO A 696 31.61 40.80 8.20
N GLN A 697 31.12 39.57 8.07
CA GLN A 697 30.73 38.76 9.23
C GLN A 697 31.94 38.68 10.17
N PRO A 698 31.81 39.03 11.46
CA PRO A 698 32.88 38.81 12.40
C PRO A 698 33.08 37.30 12.53
N GLN A 699 34.15 36.78 11.94
CA GLN A 699 34.73 35.51 12.37
C GLN A 699 35.27 35.74 13.78
N ILE A 700 34.43 35.54 14.79
CA ILE A 700 34.90 35.38 16.16
C ILE A 700 35.74 34.09 16.15
N PRO A 701 37.05 34.14 16.45
CA PRO A 701 37.84 32.93 16.61
C PRO A 701 37.25 32.16 17.79
N LEU A 702 36.62 31.02 17.52
CA LEU A 702 36.23 30.10 18.57
C LEU A 702 37.51 29.63 19.28
N PRO A 703 37.62 29.70 20.62
CA PRO A 703 38.75 29.14 21.34
C PRO A 703 38.88 27.64 21.02
N PRO A 704 40.10 27.05 21.04
CA PRO A 704 40.28 25.63 20.80
C PRO A 704 39.42 24.82 21.78
N LEU A 705 38.60 23.93 21.21
CA LEU A 705 37.52 23.21 21.89
C LEU A 705 38.03 22.35 23.06
N THR A 706 39.17 21.69 22.87
CA THR A 706 39.97 20.97 23.88
C THR A 706 41.44 20.89 23.42
N LEU A 707 42.34 20.29 24.22
CA LEU A 707 43.69 19.94 23.73
C LEU A 707 43.58 18.82 22.68
N PRO A 708 44.35 18.87 21.58
CA PRO A 708 44.36 17.82 20.57
C PRO A 708 44.60 16.45 21.22
N LEU A 709 43.88 15.43 20.77
CA LEU A 709 44.12 14.06 21.24
C LEU A 709 45.56 13.66 20.87
N PRO A 710 46.42 13.29 21.85
CA PRO A 710 47.73 12.75 21.51
C PRO A 710 47.54 11.46 20.71
N TRP A 711 48.45 11.18 19.78
CA TRP A 711 48.38 9.94 19.01
C TRP A 711 48.36 8.73 19.95
N LYS A 712 47.38 7.85 19.74
CA LYS A 712 47.25 6.56 20.44
C LYS A 712 47.15 5.46 19.37
N ARG A 713 47.78 4.31 19.63
CA ARG A 713 47.62 3.13 18.77
C ARG A 713 46.12 2.78 18.66
N LEU A 714 45.71 2.56 17.43
CA LEU A 714 44.39 2.12 17.02
C LEU A 714 44.01 0.79 17.71
N GLU A 715 42.91 0.78 18.49
CA GLU A 715 42.44 -0.46 19.14
C GLU A 715 41.85 -1.50 18.16
N GLY A 716 41.37 -1.08 16.97
CA GLY A 716 40.97 -1.98 15.88
C GLY A 716 40.89 -1.28 14.52
N VAL A 717 41.64 -1.77 13.53
CA VAL A 717 41.76 -1.16 12.19
C VAL A 717 40.43 -1.13 11.42
N ALA A 718 40.11 -0.01 10.79
CA ALA A 718 38.99 0.15 9.86
C ALA A 718 39.34 -0.39 8.46
N PHE A 719 38.35 -0.92 7.76
CA PHE A 719 38.52 -1.47 6.42
C PHE A 719 37.67 -0.74 5.38
N GLY A 720 38.13 -0.80 4.14
CA GLY A 720 37.39 -0.29 3.00
C GLY A 720 36.35 -1.22 2.42
N ALA A 721 35.71 -0.72 1.36
CA ALA A 721 34.85 -1.55 0.54
C ALA A 721 35.65 -2.68 -0.11
N ILE A 722 34.96 -3.76 -0.46
CA ILE A 722 35.51 -4.93 -1.12
C ILE A 722 35.55 -4.66 -2.63
N PHE A 723 36.73 -4.86 -3.22
CA PHE A 723 36.97 -4.68 -4.65
C PHE A 723 37.48 -5.95 -5.33
N PRO A 724 37.29 -6.11 -6.66
CA PRO A 724 37.80 -7.25 -7.42
C PRO A 724 39.32 -7.20 -7.64
N SER A 725 39.97 -6.06 -7.39
CA SER A 725 41.41 -5.86 -7.58
C SER A 725 42.06 -5.04 -6.47
N ALA A 726 43.34 -5.33 -6.21
CA ALA A 726 44.15 -4.59 -5.24
C ALA A 726 44.28 -3.10 -5.60
N ASP A 727 44.38 -2.78 -6.90
CA ASP A 727 44.52 -1.40 -7.36
C ASP A 727 43.24 -0.58 -7.15
N GLU A 728 42.06 -1.17 -7.33
CA GLU A 728 40.80 -0.50 -7.02
C GLU A 728 40.65 -0.24 -5.53
N ALA A 729 40.97 -1.22 -4.67
CA ALA A 729 40.97 -1.05 -3.23
C ALA A 729 41.93 0.07 -2.77
N ALA A 730 43.12 0.15 -3.36
CA ALA A 730 44.08 1.22 -3.07
C ALA A 730 43.58 2.59 -3.57
N ARG A 731 43.00 2.65 -4.77
CA ARG A 731 42.49 3.90 -5.35
C ARG A 731 41.31 4.48 -4.55
N ASP A 732 40.38 3.65 -4.12
CA ASP A 732 39.25 4.05 -3.27
C ASP A 732 39.74 4.80 -2.01
N ARG A 733 40.71 4.21 -1.30
CA ARG A 733 41.29 4.81 -0.09
C ARG A 733 42.10 6.08 -0.36
N CYS A 734 42.84 6.13 -1.47
CA CYS A 734 43.67 7.29 -1.81
C CYS A 734 42.85 8.48 -2.34
N MET A 735 41.66 8.26 -2.92
CA MET A 735 40.79 9.32 -3.44
C MET A 735 39.75 9.83 -2.44
N GLY A 736 39.53 9.13 -1.33
CA GLY A 736 38.74 9.68 -0.22
C GLY A 736 39.37 10.98 0.30
N ASP A 737 38.53 11.93 0.75
CA ASP A 737 38.97 13.18 1.38
C ASP A 737 39.64 12.88 2.74
N PHE A 738 40.86 12.34 2.64
CA PHE A 738 41.73 12.08 3.75
C PHE A 738 42.13 13.43 4.35
N ARG A 739 41.52 13.81 5.49
CA ARG A 739 41.95 14.96 6.27
C ARG A 739 43.13 14.53 7.14
N PRO A 740 44.37 14.95 6.84
CA PRO A 740 45.49 14.67 7.73
C PRO A 740 45.21 15.26 9.11
N GLN A 741 45.13 14.40 10.13
CA GLN A 741 45.23 14.86 11.52
C GLN A 741 46.69 15.25 11.76
N GLY A 742 46.98 16.55 11.78
CA GLY A 742 48.30 17.10 12.09
C GLY A 742 49.21 17.40 10.90
N GLU A 743 50.47 17.74 11.20
CA GLU A 743 51.49 18.18 10.22
C GLU A 743 52.14 17.01 9.43
N THR A 744 51.67 15.78 9.61
CA THR A 744 52.29 14.58 9.04
C THR A 744 52.14 14.52 7.52
N ARG A 745 53.27 14.36 6.81
CA ARG A 745 53.34 14.46 5.33
C ARG A 745 53.15 13.13 4.58
N ALA A 746 53.11 12.00 5.28
CA ALA A 746 53.02 10.67 4.69
C ALA A 746 52.17 9.70 5.53
N TYR A 747 51.40 8.86 4.85
CA TYR A 747 50.49 7.86 5.40
C TYR A 747 50.68 6.53 4.70
N PHE A 748 50.45 5.42 5.38
CA PHE A 748 50.56 4.08 4.80
C PHE A 748 49.38 3.20 5.20
N GLY A 749 49.14 2.16 4.41
CA GLY A 749 48.13 1.14 4.69
C GLY A 749 48.48 -0.18 4.03
N PHE A 750 47.63 -1.18 4.27
CA PHE A 750 47.78 -2.54 3.76
C PHE A 750 46.61 -2.90 2.85
N ILE A 751 46.90 -3.65 1.79
CA ILE A 751 45.91 -4.34 0.97
C ILE A 751 45.88 -5.79 1.43
N LEU A 752 44.68 -6.25 1.75
CA LEU A 752 44.38 -7.62 2.11
C LEU A 752 43.65 -8.30 0.96
N ARG A 753 43.92 -9.58 0.73
CA ARG A 753 43.23 -10.41 -0.26
C ARG A 753 42.55 -11.58 0.42
N HIS A 754 41.36 -11.95 -0.04
CA HIS A 754 40.70 -13.17 0.42
C HIS A 754 41.41 -14.42 -0.13
N LYS A 755 41.62 -15.43 0.71
CA LYS A 755 42.42 -16.63 0.39
C LYS A 755 41.91 -17.42 -0.82
N SER A 756 40.59 -17.48 -1.00
CA SER A 756 39.94 -18.27 -2.07
C SER A 756 39.11 -17.48 -3.08
N ARG A 757 39.01 -16.15 -2.92
CA ARG A 757 38.12 -15.30 -3.74
C ARG A 757 38.89 -14.11 -4.30
N PRO A 758 38.53 -13.57 -5.47
CA PRO A 758 39.12 -12.34 -6.00
C PRO A 758 38.53 -11.11 -5.27
N GLU A 759 38.65 -11.09 -3.94
CA GLU A 759 38.16 -10.01 -3.08
C GLU A 759 39.37 -9.33 -2.42
N TYR A 760 39.45 -8.01 -2.52
CA TYR A 760 40.51 -7.18 -1.96
C TYR A 760 39.93 -6.07 -1.11
N VAL A 761 40.57 -5.78 0.01
CA VAL A 761 40.16 -4.75 0.96
C VAL A 761 41.39 -3.96 1.39
N ALA A 762 41.27 -2.66 1.49
CA ALA A 762 42.33 -1.79 1.98
C ALA A 762 42.06 -1.38 3.44
N THR A 763 43.11 -1.29 4.26
CA THR A 763 43.00 -0.73 5.62
C THR A 763 42.83 0.79 5.59
N GLU A 764 42.42 1.38 6.71
CA GLU A 764 42.60 2.80 6.95
C GLU A 764 44.08 3.21 6.83
N LEU A 765 44.29 4.47 6.43
CA LEU A 765 45.60 5.07 6.31
C LEU A 765 46.12 5.50 7.68
N VAL A 766 47.31 5.03 8.03
CA VAL A 766 47.98 5.32 9.30
C VAL A 766 49.12 6.32 9.08
N PRO A 767 49.22 7.38 9.90
CA PRO A 767 50.32 8.35 9.79
C PRO A 767 51.67 7.68 10.00
N VAL A 768 52.65 8.06 9.17
CA VAL A 768 54.04 7.72 9.41
C VAL A 768 54.55 8.57 10.58
N SER A 769 55.07 7.91 11.61
CA SER A 769 55.70 8.55 12.76
C SER A 769 56.88 9.43 12.34
N ASP A 770 57.23 10.44 13.13
CA ASP A 770 58.30 11.39 12.82
C ASP A 770 59.67 10.71 12.59
N GLN A 771 59.90 9.56 13.22
CA GLN A 771 61.12 8.76 13.06
C GLN A 771 60.99 7.64 12.00
N GLY A 772 59.84 7.53 11.32
CA GLY A 772 59.55 6.51 10.32
C GLY A 772 59.45 5.07 10.86
N LYS A 773 59.49 4.87 12.18
CA LYS A 773 59.66 3.56 12.82
C LYS A 773 58.46 2.62 12.67
N ASN A 774 57.29 3.16 12.37
CA ASN A 774 56.04 2.41 12.20
C ASN A 774 55.70 2.09 10.73
N LEU A 775 56.45 2.63 9.76
CA LEU A 775 56.13 2.48 8.35
C LEU A 775 56.08 1.00 7.93
N PHE A 776 54.92 0.56 7.43
CA PHE A 776 54.64 -0.81 6.99
C PHE A 776 54.87 -1.91 8.03
N ARG A 777 54.86 -1.58 9.33
CA ARG A 777 54.86 -2.63 10.35
C ARG A 777 53.44 -3.07 10.68
N LEU A 778 53.20 -4.38 10.65
CA LEU A 778 51.87 -4.95 10.93
C LEU A 778 51.44 -4.73 12.38
N ASP A 779 52.36 -4.83 13.34
CA ASP A 779 52.13 -4.54 14.76
C ASP A 779 51.70 -3.09 15.03
N SER A 780 51.88 -2.18 14.08
CA SER A 780 51.43 -0.79 14.18
C SER A 780 49.95 -0.61 13.79
N VAL A 781 49.34 -1.61 13.15
CA VAL A 781 47.98 -1.55 12.59
C VAL A 781 47.09 -2.66 13.13
N PHE A 782 47.60 -3.88 13.23
CA PHE A 782 46.89 -5.06 13.70
C PHE A 782 47.29 -5.43 15.13
N ALA A 783 46.37 -6.05 15.87
CA ALA A 783 46.67 -6.63 17.17
C ALA A 783 47.49 -7.92 17.03
N ASP A 784 48.40 -8.17 17.97
CA ASP A 784 49.21 -9.39 17.97
C ASP A 784 48.43 -10.56 18.59
N LEU A 785 48.59 -11.75 18.02
CA LEU A 785 47.98 -13.00 18.47
C LEU A 785 49.06 -13.95 19.02
N PRO A 786 48.72 -14.80 20.01
CA PRO A 786 49.67 -15.70 20.66
C PRO A 786 50.12 -16.89 19.79
N SER A 787 49.48 -17.10 18.63
CA SER A 787 49.78 -18.17 17.68
C SER A 787 49.48 -17.70 16.26
N GLU A 788 49.93 -18.45 15.24
CA GLU A 788 49.66 -18.15 13.84
C GLU A 788 48.15 -18.12 13.53
N PRO A 789 47.64 -17.13 12.76
CA PRO A 789 48.35 -15.96 12.23
C PRO A 789 48.68 -14.97 13.36
N TRP A 790 49.96 -14.60 13.50
CA TRP A 790 50.50 -13.76 14.60
C TRP A 790 49.88 -12.37 14.70
N HIS A 791 49.03 -11.98 13.74
CA HIS A 791 48.30 -10.73 13.73
C HIS A 791 46.82 -10.98 13.43
N ALA A 792 45.93 -10.22 14.09
CA ALA A 792 44.49 -10.30 13.95
C ALA A 792 44.02 -9.67 12.62
N LEU A 793 44.13 -10.43 11.53
CA LEU A 793 43.55 -10.09 10.22
C LEU A 793 42.06 -10.45 10.17
N PRO A 794 41.27 -9.82 9.29
CA PRO A 794 39.90 -10.26 9.02
C PRO A 794 39.83 -11.72 8.61
N GLU A 795 38.78 -12.40 9.04
CA GLU A 795 38.58 -13.82 8.75
C GLU A 795 38.62 -14.10 7.24
N GLY A 796 39.44 -15.07 6.84
CA GLY A 796 39.59 -15.46 5.43
C GLY A 796 40.48 -14.53 4.59
N PHE A 797 41.03 -13.47 5.16
CA PHE A 797 41.97 -12.57 4.48
C PHE A 797 43.41 -12.83 4.87
N GLU A 798 44.32 -12.52 3.95
CA GLU A 798 45.76 -12.52 4.13
C GLU A 798 46.37 -11.23 3.58
N LEU A 799 47.58 -10.92 4.00
CA LEU A 799 48.31 -9.74 3.51
C LEU A 799 48.66 -9.92 2.03
N HIS A 800 48.31 -8.95 1.19
CA HIS A 800 48.60 -8.96 -0.24
C HIS A 800 49.65 -7.94 -0.65
N GLY A 801 49.61 -6.75 -0.07
CA GLY A 801 50.54 -5.69 -0.40
C GLY A 801 50.39 -4.47 0.49
N ASN A 802 51.25 -3.48 0.26
CA ASN A 802 51.25 -2.23 1.02
C ASN A 802 51.02 -1.06 0.06
N PHE A 803 50.40 0.01 0.55
CA PHE A 803 50.23 1.25 -0.20
C PHE A 803 50.54 2.45 0.70
N TYR A 804 50.94 3.56 0.11
CA TYR A 804 51.17 4.80 0.85
C TYR A 804 50.66 6.00 0.07
N ALA A 805 50.28 7.04 0.80
CA ALA A 805 49.86 8.32 0.27
C ALA A 805 50.74 9.42 0.88
N SER A 806 51.11 10.43 0.09
CA SER A 806 51.87 11.58 0.57
C SER A 806 51.17 12.87 0.13
N HIS A 807 51.04 13.81 1.07
CA HIS A 807 50.43 15.12 0.79
C HIS A 807 51.53 16.09 0.33
N VAL A 808 51.54 16.46 -0.95
CA VAL A 808 52.46 17.48 -1.48
C VAL A 808 51.77 18.84 -1.42
N PRO A 809 52.25 19.82 -0.63
CA PRO A 809 51.65 21.16 -0.62
C PRO A 809 51.88 21.85 -1.97
N VAL A 810 50.80 22.20 -2.66
CA VAL A 810 50.83 23.00 -3.89
C VAL A 810 51.22 24.44 -3.52
N ILE A 811 52.49 24.80 -3.74
CA ILE A 811 52.88 26.21 -3.84
C ILE A 811 52.22 26.76 -5.11
N ARG A 812 51.31 27.73 -4.94
CA ARG A 812 50.62 28.41 -6.05
C ARG A 812 51.61 29.02 -7.04
N ARG A 813 51.92 28.30 -8.12
CA ARG A 813 52.20 28.87 -9.43
C ARG A 813 51.38 28.11 -10.47
N LYS A 814 50.54 28.85 -11.19
CA LYS A 814 49.68 28.38 -12.28
C LYS A 814 50.44 27.45 -13.24
N VAL A 815 50.22 26.13 -13.17
CA VAL A 815 50.22 25.19 -14.31
C VAL A 815 49.32 23.99 -13.95
N ARG A 816 48.70 23.43 -14.97
CA ARG A 816 47.69 22.35 -15.05
C ARG A 816 47.89 21.14 -14.11
N MET A 817 46.73 20.55 -13.78
CA MET A 817 46.49 19.24 -13.14
C MET A 817 47.54 18.16 -13.47
N THR A 818 48.02 17.48 -12.42
CA THR A 818 48.48 16.07 -12.31
C THR A 818 49.11 15.95 -10.91
N GLY A 819 49.03 14.91 -10.08
CA GLY A 819 48.47 13.56 -10.11
C GLY A 819 48.99 12.87 -8.81
N TRP A 820 48.19 12.06 -8.14
CA TRP A 820 48.62 11.28 -6.97
C TRP A 820 49.61 10.19 -7.42
N ARG A 821 50.75 10.03 -6.76
CA ARG A 821 51.75 8.98 -7.09
C ARG A 821 51.40 7.71 -6.30
N ILE A 822 50.74 6.75 -6.94
CA ILE A 822 50.52 5.41 -6.39
C ILE A 822 51.70 4.54 -6.83
N THR A 823 52.49 4.04 -5.88
CA THR A 823 53.50 3.00 -6.14
C THR A 823 53.22 1.81 -5.23
N SER A 824 52.72 0.70 -5.80
CA SER A 824 52.61 -0.58 -5.12
C SER A 824 53.98 -1.28 -5.19
N SER A 825 54.63 -1.50 -4.05
CA SER A 825 55.84 -2.32 -4.02
C SER A 825 55.46 -3.76 -3.68
N ARG A 826 55.56 -4.68 -4.65
CA ARG A 826 55.60 -6.12 -4.36
C ARG A 826 56.93 -6.41 -3.65
N ARG A 827 56.90 -6.82 -2.38
CA ARG A 827 58.00 -7.59 -1.79
C ARG A 827 57.65 -9.06 -1.84
N THR A 828 58.31 -9.79 -2.73
CA THR A 828 58.46 -11.25 -2.64
C THR A 828 59.48 -11.55 -1.54
N THR A 829 59.02 -12.15 -0.45
CA THR A 829 59.71 -13.16 0.35
C THR A 829 58.66 -13.94 1.12
#